data_AF-A0A444UPS6-F1
#
_entry.id   AF-A0A444UPS6-F1
#
_cell.length_a   1.000
_cell.length_b   1.000
_cell.length_c   1.000
_cell.angle_alpha   90.00
_cell.angle_beta   90.00
_cell.angle_gamma   90.00
#
_symmetry.space_group_name_H-M   'P 1'
#
loop_
_entity.id
_entity.type
_entity.pdbx_description
1 polymer ?
#
loop_
_entity_poly.entity_id
_entity_poly.type
_entity_poly.pdbx_seq_one_letter_code
_entity_poly.pdbx_strand_id
1 'polypeptide(L)'
;MKMHFMRLGRCSCAFWLAVAFDILGLGILLLGVSGNFFFYDFLIYAGAIIIFLSLIWWVVWYTGNIEVPPEQLEDDVGLLKKDSGVVGLVRRLSSRLTNGFRSSFRSNKRANGQSGNPQTQRSPQAGPSHQPVAQPGVYTVSAAFASESAQRRGGVSEVRCFIFDFIKGPETMEVDDGEFISSPPKKVVRFGGSVSNTLAKFLQDAQIINWLQELRSCVTHLTKDFEQLVSVILRLPWLGRSQDVVEEYLAFLSNLVSAQTVYLRSCLSVTVSNFIPGRIVIKEGDVDISDSDDDDENLPRNFDLCHRALQIIARYVPSTARFLMPILREKFPFINKSARTLECYVHNLLRITVTFPVLRHEVLELVIGKMLRLDVSAPRRDIEDAEENATQGDDGNGASQEECLFDMDEDEENVSKSSSPPGGDVMAHAVADRLDILMTVLLAYIKNICYVNGTLELTRTKELYRDLIAVFDKLILPTHASCHVQYVIFYLCSFRLGLAEAFLEHLWKKIQSPSNPAVIRQTAAGYIGSFLARAKFLPIQTVKACLDLLVPWLHQYIHSQDAGSKAFCDVSLHGPFYATCQAVFYTLVFRHRQMVEGNLRKGLAYLEMLNFERIVMCQLNPLKVCLPAVTNMFAAITRKYQLVFCYTIIERNNRQLLPVVRSSLGGDSLTTNANPLDSFFPFDPYLLKRSGKMIQPIYQVWEEVSVCDVGGARQTVKKDSVTEEDDDFLRGESLQSEAAVGFIPGSFESHSVGSPPDSAKVFRDRLPETAVDTKCLLYVKQREFAATTPSDCSVTVIGSDDATTCHIVVLRHTGSGATCLAHCDGSSTWSEVPLIVKAVRSLTKSAEEGRLELHLFGGFDDERHNSHKLSLNLLELNDIVVEGIHRPVVYGIGVNVKTGEVFPATFSLRGPEDDLRSARTFTGGQMADVYDSSRELVTIGPCKWSPNLDIDFWLAQDDETILQYMSTSPQVEPPHFVSHMKATIQFLLENPNSEALFPGGAPRFYQRTSEGVWERQAAC
;
A
#
# COMPACT_ATOMS: atom_id res chain seq x y z
N MET A 1 37.81 -13.75 47.25
CA MET A 1 36.45 -14.00 46.71
C MET A 1 35.49 -12.98 47.32
N LYS A 2 34.98 -12.02 46.53
CA LYS A 2 33.91 -11.09 46.93
C LYS A 2 32.82 -11.18 45.87
N MET A 3 31.62 -11.64 46.23
CA MET A 3 30.47 -11.63 45.32
C MET A 3 30.05 -10.18 45.06
N HIS A 4 30.16 -9.73 43.82
CA HIS A 4 29.47 -8.51 43.38
C HIS A 4 27.98 -8.85 43.19
N PHE A 5 27.13 -8.33 44.08
CA PHE A 5 25.69 -8.37 43.89
C PHE A 5 25.32 -7.63 42.60
N MET A 6 24.62 -8.30 41.67
CA MET A 6 24.00 -7.65 40.52
C MET A 6 23.06 -6.53 41.00
N ARG A 7 23.29 -5.30 40.55
CA ARG A 7 22.37 -4.18 40.78
C ARG A 7 21.26 -4.22 39.72
N LEU A 8 19.99 -4.18 40.15
CA LEU A 8 18.81 -4.11 39.27
C LEU A 8 18.64 -2.71 38.62
N GLY A 9 19.65 -2.28 37.85
CA GLY A 9 19.59 -1.09 37.00
C GLY A 9 19.34 0.24 37.73
N ARG A 10 18.95 1.27 36.96
CA ARG A 10 18.53 2.59 37.49
C ARG A 10 17.07 2.60 37.94
N CYS A 11 16.23 1.76 37.35
CA CYS A 11 14.77 1.79 37.51
C CYS A 11 14.20 0.63 38.35
N SER A 12 14.91 0.17 39.39
CA SER A 12 14.51 -0.98 40.22
C SER A 12 13.04 -0.96 40.73
N CYS A 13 12.43 0.21 40.95
CA CYS A 13 11.01 0.31 41.33
C CYS A 13 10.04 -0.14 40.21
N ALA A 14 10.37 0.10 38.94
CA ALA A 14 9.54 -0.32 37.81
C ALA A 14 9.56 -1.86 37.65
N PHE A 15 10.72 -2.49 37.87
CA PHE A 15 10.85 -3.95 37.90
C PHE A 15 9.94 -4.58 38.97
N TRP A 16 9.99 -4.09 40.21
CA TRP A 16 9.16 -4.63 41.29
C TRP A 16 7.66 -4.37 41.08
N LEU A 17 7.27 -3.28 40.42
CA LEU A 17 5.88 -3.04 40.01
C LEU A 17 5.44 -4.01 38.90
N ALA A 18 6.28 -4.28 37.91
CA ALA A 18 6.00 -5.25 36.85
C ALA A 18 5.72 -6.64 37.43
N VAL A 19 6.65 -7.15 38.24
CA VAL A 19 6.54 -8.45 38.93
C VAL A 19 5.32 -8.51 39.86
N ALA A 20 5.00 -7.43 40.58
CA ALA A 20 3.82 -7.39 41.43
C ALA A 20 2.50 -7.45 40.64
N PHE A 21 2.43 -6.82 39.46
CA PHE A 21 1.27 -6.87 38.58
C PHE A 21 1.14 -8.24 37.91
N ASP A 22 2.25 -8.87 37.50
CA ASP A 22 2.25 -10.24 36.96
C ASP A 22 1.73 -11.25 37.98
N ILE A 23 2.22 -11.20 39.23
CA ILE A 23 1.76 -12.09 40.32
C ILE A 23 0.28 -11.85 40.65
N LEU A 24 -0.16 -10.59 40.70
CA LEU A 24 -1.56 -10.25 40.99
C LEU A 24 -2.50 -10.70 39.86
N GLY A 25 -2.14 -10.42 38.61
CA GLY A 25 -2.92 -10.78 37.43
C GLY A 25 -3.00 -12.28 37.23
N LEU A 26 -1.88 -13.00 37.40
CA LEU A 26 -1.84 -14.47 37.37
C LEU A 26 -2.66 -15.07 38.52
N GLY A 27 -2.58 -14.51 39.73
CA GLY A 27 -3.39 -14.96 40.87
C GLY A 27 -4.89 -14.80 40.63
N ILE A 28 -5.32 -13.67 40.07
CA ILE A 28 -6.73 -13.41 39.71
C ILE A 28 -7.19 -14.32 38.56
N LEU A 29 -6.34 -14.54 37.56
CA LEU A 29 -6.63 -15.44 36.43
C LEU A 29 -6.78 -16.89 36.90
N LEU A 30 -5.86 -17.38 37.76
CA LEU A 30 -5.94 -18.72 38.35
C LEU A 30 -7.17 -18.88 39.27
N LEU A 31 -7.55 -17.84 40.01
CA LEU A 31 -8.81 -17.81 40.77
C LEU A 31 -10.05 -17.88 39.87
N GLY A 32 -10.02 -17.28 38.69
CA GLY A 32 -11.07 -17.40 37.67
C GLY A 32 -11.12 -18.80 37.02
N VAL A 33 -9.98 -19.44 36.78
CA VAL A 33 -9.91 -20.78 36.17
C VAL A 33 -10.24 -21.92 37.15
N SER A 34 -9.90 -21.75 38.45
CA SER A 34 -10.10 -22.80 39.47
C SER A 34 -11.30 -22.58 40.39
N GLY A 35 -11.92 -21.40 40.36
CA GLY A 35 -12.99 -21.00 41.26
C GLY A 35 -14.38 -21.07 40.63
N ASN A 36 -15.29 -21.83 41.23
CA ASN A 36 -16.67 -22.01 40.76
C ASN A 36 -17.57 -20.80 41.14
N PHE A 37 -17.16 -19.58 40.74
CA PHE A 37 -17.81 -18.32 41.06
C PHE A 37 -18.74 -17.86 39.92
N PHE A 38 -19.87 -17.24 40.24
CA PHE A 38 -20.85 -16.74 39.25
C PHE A 38 -20.30 -15.71 38.23
N PHE A 39 -19.10 -15.18 38.46
CA PHE A 39 -18.43 -14.17 37.62
C PHE A 39 -17.00 -14.58 37.22
N TYR A 40 -16.74 -15.89 37.10
CA TYR A 40 -15.41 -16.43 36.80
C TYR A 40 -14.82 -15.86 35.48
N ASP A 41 -15.64 -15.68 34.43
CA ASP A 41 -15.22 -15.05 33.16
C ASP A 41 -14.64 -13.65 33.39
N PHE A 42 -15.29 -12.83 34.24
CA PHE A 42 -14.80 -11.49 34.57
C PHE A 42 -13.44 -11.54 35.28
N LEU A 43 -13.19 -12.55 36.13
CA LEU A 43 -11.88 -12.73 36.76
C LEU A 43 -10.81 -13.16 35.75
N ILE A 44 -11.13 -14.03 34.79
CA ILE A 44 -10.19 -14.44 33.74
C ILE A 44 -9.79 -13.22 32.89
N TYR A 45 -10.77 -12.43 32.41
CA TYR A 45 -10.49 -11.21 31.64
C TYR A 45 -9.78 -10.13 32.46
N ALA A 46 -10.17 -9.90 33.72
CA ALA A 46 -9.49 -8.94 34.60
C ALA A 46 -8.04 -9.34 34.90
N GLY A 47 -7.77 -10.62 35.15
CA GLY A 47 -6.42 -11.15 35.36
C GLY A 47 -5.54 -10.97 34.13
N ALA A 48 -6.05 -11.30 32.94
CA ALA A 48 -5.35 -11.09 31.67
C ALA A 48 -5.04 -9.62 31.40
N ILE A 49 -5.97 -8.70 31.68
CA ILE A 49 -5.76 -7.25 31.55
C ILE A 49 -4.68 -6.74 32.53
N ILE A 50 -4.65 -7.25 33.77
CA ILE A 50 -3.64 -6.85 34.76
C ILE A 50 -2.24 -7.32 34.35
N ILE A 51 -2.10 -8.53 33.78
CA ILE A 51 -0.84 -9.00 33.18
C ILE A 51 -0.46 -8.11 31.98
N PHE A 52 -1.39 -7.80 31.08
CA PHE A 52 -1.10 -6.91 29.95
C PHE A 52 -0.62 -5.51 30.38
N LEU A 53 -1.17 -4.97 31.48
CA LEU A 53 -0.73 -3.69 32.06
C LEU A 53 0.65 -3.77 32.74
N SER A 54 1.16 -4.97 33.08
CA SER A 54 2.53 -5.13 33.62
C SER A 54 3.59 -4.79 32.57
N LEU A 55 3.29 -5.02 31.28
CA LEU A 55 4.20 -4.77 30.15
C LEU A 55 4.67 -3.31 30.09
N ILE A 56 3.83 -2.37 30.52
CA ILE A 56 4.19 -0.94 30.61
C ILE A 56 5.37 -0.75 31.57
N TRP A 57 5.36 -1.43 32.72
CA TRP A 57 6.44 -1.36 33.71
C TRP A 57 7.69 -2.11 33.27
N TRP A 58 7.53 -3.23 32.55
CA TRP A 58 8.64 -3.94 31.90
C TRP A 58 9.34 -3.06 30.85
N VAL A 59 8.58 -2.38 29.99
CA VAL A 59 9.12 -1.44 28.98
C VAL A 59 9.82 -0.24 29.64
N VAL A 60 9.25 0.34 30.70
CA VAL A 60 9.88 1.45 31.45
C VAL A 60 11.16 1.00 32.16
N TRP A 61 11.20 -0.22 32.71
CA TRP A 61 12.42 -0.76 33.31
C TRP A 61 13.50 -1.06 32.26
N TYR A 62 13.12 -1.62 31.11
CA TYR A 62 14.02 -1.94 30.02
C TYR A 62 14.63 -0.68 29.41
N THR A 63 13.79 0.27 28.98
CA THR A 63 14.26 1.56 28.42
C THR A 63 15.06 2.39 29.41
N GLY A 64 14.72 2.38 30.70
CA GLY A 64 15.47 3.06 31.76
C GLY A 64 16.85 2.45 32.09
N ASN A 65 17.18 1.28 31.53
CA ASN A 65 18.47 0.60 31.71
C ASN A 65 19.30 0.50 30.42
N ILE A 66 18.79 0.96 29.27
CA ILE A 66 19.59 1.11 28.05
C ILE A 66 20.50 2.34 28.23
N GLU A 67 21.81 2.12 28.35
CA GLU A 67 22.80 3.18 28.23
C GLU A 67 23.27 3.26 26.78
N VAL A 68 22.86 4.32 26.06
CA VAL A 68 23.33 4.64 24.71
C VAL A 68 24.61 5.49 24.82
N PRO A 69 25.72 5.13 24.15
CA PRO A 69 26.91 5.98 24.09
C PRO A 69 26.58 7.35 23.45
N PRO A 70 27.14 8.47 23.94
CA PRO A 70 26.77 9.80 23.44
C PRO A 70 27.09 10.02 21.95
N GLU A 71 28.04 9.26 21.40
CA GLU A 71 28.43 9.26 19.98
C GLU A 71 27.31 8.80 19.03
N GLN A 72 26.29 8.08 19.53
CA GLN A 72 25.13 7.66 18.72
C GLN A 72 23.94 8.64 18.78
N LEU A 73 24.03 9.74 19.53
CA LEU A 73 22.95 10.74 19.63
C LEU A 73 23.18 12.01 18.79
N GLU A 74 24.34 12.16 18.14
CA GLU A 74 24.64 13.37 17.35
C GLU A 74 24.12 13.30 15.89
N ASP A 75 23.80 12.10 15.37
CA ASP A 75 23.41 11.88 13.96
C ASP A 75 21.88 11.93 13.68
N ASP A 76 21.02 11.55 14.64
CA ASP A 76 19.56 11.38 14.38
C ASP A 76 18.69 12.60 14.73
N VAL A 77 19.23 13.67 15.32
CA VAL A 77 18.52 14.96 15.47
C VAL A 77 19.47 16.15 15.32
N GLY A 78 19.50 16.75 14.12
CA GLY A 78 20.28 17.94 13.81
C GLY A 78 19.84 19.21 14.55
N LEU A 79 20.17 19.33 15.84
CA LEU A 79 20.01 20.54 16.65
C LEU A 79 21.33 20.96 17.32
N LEU A 80 22.19 21.63 16.56
CA LEU A 80 23.36 22.31 17.13
C LEU A 80 22.99 23.65 17.80
N LYS A 81 23.10 23.63 19.13
CA LYS A 81 23.54 24.72 20.04
C LYS A 81 22.75 26.05 20.14
N LYS A 82 22.45 26.35 21.42
CA LYS A 82 22.12 27.64 22.07
C LYS A 82 20.68 28.19 21.89
N ASP A 83 20.05 28.78 22.91
CA ASP A 83 20.51 29.09 24.29
C ASP A 83 19.43 28.79 25.37
N SER A 84 19.82 28.93 26.64
CA SER A 84 19.13 28.47 27.86
C SER A 84 17.63 28.82 28.03
N GLY A 85 16.83 27.88 28.55
CA GLY A 85 15.50 28.19 29.09
C GLY A 85 14.81 27.08 29.92
N VAL A 86 14.65 25.88 29.37
CA VAL A 86 13.66 24.90 29.89
C VAL A 86 14.24 23.88 30.89
N VAL A 87 15.56 23.61 30.86
CA VAL A 87 16.24 22.63 31.73
C VAL A 87 16.17 22.99 33.23
N GLY A 88 15.90 24.26 33.57
CA GLY A 88 15.75 24.73 34.96
C GLY A 88 14.47 24.27 35.66
N LEU A 89 13.39 23.97 34.91
CA LEU A 89 12.10 23.61 35.51
C LEU A 89 12.07 22.13 35.94
N VAL A 90 12.60 21.23 35.09
CA VAL A 90 12.61 19.78 35.34
C VAL A 90 13.58 19.40 36.48
N ARG A 91 14.72 20.12 36.61
CA ARG A 91 15.64 19.95 37.77
C ARG A 91 15.03 20.33 39.13
N ARG A 92 13.96 21.12 39.17
CA ARG A 92 13.26 21.49 40.43
C ARG A 92 12.19 20.49 40.87
N LEU A 93 11.70 19.62 39.98
CA LEU A 93 10.72 18.58 40.33
C LEU A 93 11.40 17.27 40.77
N SER A 94 12.55 16.92 40.17
CA SER A 94 13.35 15.75 40.55
C SER A 94 13.90 15.79 41.99
N SER A 95 14.07 16.98 42.58
CA SER A 95 14.69 17.19 43.90
C SER A 95 13.72 17.33 45.07
N ARG A 96 12.40 17.18 44.84
CA ARG A 96 11.36 17.30 45.91
C ARG A 96 10.55 16.04 46.21
N LEU A 97 10.67 14.97 45.42
CA LEU A 97 9.89 13.74 45.61
C LEU A 97 10.64 12.58 46.28
N THR A 98 11.96 12.67 46.47
CA THR A 98 12.79 11.59 47.06
C THR A 98 13.04 11.69 48.56
N ASN A 99 12.61 12.78 49.23
CA ASN A 99 12.75 12.96 50.69
C ASN A 99 11.42 12.99 51.48
N GLY A 100 10.29 12.64 50.84
CA GLY A 100 8.95 12.80 51.43
C GLY A 100 8.35 11.59 52.16
N PHE A 101 8.74 10.36 51.81
CA PHE A 101 8.01 9.15 52.23
C PHE A 101 8.89 8.08 52.90
N ARG A 102 9.52 8.44 54.02
CA ARG A 102 9.95 7.46 55.03
C ARG A 102 10.21 8.08 56.42
N SER A 103 9.17 8.59 57.06
CA SER A 103 9.16 8.70 58.52
C SER A 103 7.73 8.54 59.10
N SER A 104 7.66 7.96 60.30
CA SER A 104 6.50 7.88 61.17
C SER A 104 5.29 7.02 60.72
N PHE A 105 5.42 5.71 60.90
CA PHE A 105 4.33 4.97 61.53
C PHE A 105 4.42 5.14 63.06
N ARG A 106 3.23 5.31 63.70
CA ARG A 106 2.89 4.89 65.09
C ARG A 106 3.05 5.90 66.26
N SER A 107 1.90 6.51 66.60
CA SER A 107 1.33 6.64 67.96
C SER A 107 1.96 7.59 69.01
N ASN A 108 1.23 8.64 69.43
CA ASN A 108 0.59 8.63 70.76
C ASN A 108 -0.55 9.65 71.03
N LYS A 109 -1.55 9.14 71.76
CA LYS A 109 -2.60 9.70 72.65
C LYS A 109 -2.63 11.18 73.15
N ARG A 110 -3.88 11.62 73.43
CA ARG A 110 -4.40 12.66 74.39
C ARG A 110 -4.31 14.15 73.98
N ALA A 111 -5.22 15.07 74.37
CA ALA A 111 -6.60 15.01 74.93
C ALA A 111 -7.27 16.42 74.98
N ASN A 112 -8.60 16.48 75.18
CA ASN A 112 -9.48 17.65 75.44
C ASN A 112 -9.65 18.73 74.32
N GLY A 113 -10.84 19.32 74.12
CA GLY A 113 -12.19 19.01 74.63
C GLY A 113 -13.24 20.12 74.43
N GLN A 114 -14.54 19.74 74.29
CA GLN A 114 -15.78 20.57 74.34
C GLN A 114 -15.93 21.67 73.24
N SER A 115 -17.11 22.11 72.76
CA SER A 115 -18.57 21.89 72.99
C SER A 115 -19.29 22.21 71.65
N GLY A 116 -20.52 21.82 71.30
CA GLY A 116 -21.61 21.09 71.97
C GLY A 116 -22.76 20.75 70.99
N ASN A 117 -23.71 19.93 71.44
CA ASN A 117 -24.92 19.45 70.72
C ASN A 117 -26.14 20.37 71.07
N PRO A 118 -27.46 20.12 70.76
CA PRO A 118 -28.15 18.89 70.30
C PRO A 118 -29.19 19.16 69.14
N GLN A 119 -30.19 18.35 68.75
CA GLN A 119 -30.97 17.29 69.42
C GLN A 119 -31.79 16.42 68.41
N THR A 120 -31.69 15.07 68.50
CA THR A 120 -32.79 14.03 68.53
C THR A 120 -33.81 13.87 67.38
N GLN A 121 -34.43 12.70 67.07
CA GLN A 121 -34.50 11.31 67.62
C GLN A 121 -35.03 10.35 66.49
N ARG A 122 -35.30 9.02 66.59
CA ARG A 122 -35.33 7.97 67.65
C ARG A 122 -34.91 6.59 67.06
N SER A 123 -35.28 5.46 67.69
CA SER A 123 -34.96 4.03 67.36
C SER A 123 -35.96 3.10 68.14
N PRO A 124 -35.76 1.79 68.50
CA PRO A 124 -34.84 0.68 68.06
C PRO A 124 -35.43 -0.80 68.09
N GLN A 125 -34.56 -1.83 67.88
CA GLN A 125 -34.51 -3.21 68.49
C GLN A 125 -35.55 -4.33 68.10
N ALA A 126 -35.31 -5.67 68.19
CA ALA A 126 -34.16 -6.57 68.55
C ALA A 126 -34.34 -8.04 67.98
N GLY A 127 -33.36 -8.96 68.16
CA GLY A 127 -33.43 -10.43 67.81
C GLY A 127 -33.85 -11.35 68.99
N PRO A 128 -33.56 -12.69 69.07
CA PRO A 128 -32.62 -13.51 68.26
C PRO A 128 -33.00 -15.02 67.94
N SER A 129 -32.06 -15.75 67.30
CA SER A 129 -31.70 -17.21 67.39
C SER A 129 -32.66 -18.38 67.03
N HIS A 130 -32.26 -19.24 66.06
CA HIS A 130 -31.78 -20.64 66.32
C HIS A 130 -31.20 -21.36 65.06
N GLN A 131 -30.17 -22.21 65.26
CA GLN A 131 -29.62 -23.28 64.38
C GLN A 131 -30.10 -24.66 64.92
N PRO A 132 -29.82 -25.89 64.33
CA PRO A 132 -28.74 -26.32 63.39
C PRO A 132 -29.14 -27.30 62.23
N VAL A 133 -28.45 -27.38 61.07
CA VAL A 133 -27.28 -28.21 60.59
C VAL A 133 -27.57 -29.64 60.04
N ALA A 134 -26.93 -29.95 58.89
CA ALA A 134 -26.50 -31.24 58.28
C ALA A 134 -27.36 -32.04 57.27
N GLN A 135 -26.64 -32.44 56.20
CA GLN A 135 -26.88 -33.46 55.15
C GLN A 135 -26.55 -34.89 55.72
N PRO A 136 -26.49 -36.04 54.97
CA PRO A 136 -26.50 -36.27 53.51
C PRO A 136 -27.26 -37.53 53.00
N GLY A 137 -27.13 -37.87 51.71
CA GLY A 137 -27.42 -39.23 51.20
C GLY A 137 -27.74 -39.33 49.71
N VAL A 138 -26.88 -40.00 48.92
CA VAL A 138 -27.13 -40.46 47.54
C VAL A 138 -27.65 -41.90 47.58
N TYR A 139 -28.52 -42.34 46.65
CA TYR A 139 -28.45 -43.66 45.98
C TYR A 139 -29.51 -43.81 44.86
N THR A 140 -29.15 -44.53 43.80
CA THR A 140 -29.95 -44.87 42.60
C THR A 140 -30.52 -46.29 42.65
N VAL A 141 -31.77 -46.52 42.20
CA VAL A 141 -32.26 -47.83 41.70
C VAL A 141 -33.32 -47.63 40.60
N SER A 142 -33.36 -48.55 39.62
CA SER A 142 -34.24 -48.57 38.43
C SER A 142 -35.50 -49.45 38.56
N ALA A 143 -36.27 -49.53 37.46
CA ALA A 143 -37.42 -50.39 37.13
C ALA A 143 -38.79 -49.92 37.67
N ALA A 144 -39.83 -49.59 36.87
CA ALA A 144 -40.43 -50.11 35.62
C ALA A 144 -41.61 -51.06 35.85
N PHE A 145 -42.83 -50.64 35.46
CA PHE A 145 -43.64 -51.25 34.37
C PHE A 145 -45.05 -50.62 34.27
N ALA A 146 -45.54 -50.46 33.03
CA ALA A 146 -46.95 -50.45 32.58
C ALA A 146 -47.96 -49.45 33.21
N SER A 147 -49.07 -49.06 32.55
CA SER A 147 -49.39 -48.85 31.13
C SER A 147 -50.82 -48.30 31.07
N GLU A 148 -51.08 -47.18 30.38
CA GLU A 148 -52.28 -47.04 29.53
C GLU A 148 -52.28 -45.75 28.69
N SER A 149 -52.85 -45.89 27.48
CA SER A 149 -53.11 -44.90 26.44
C SER A 149 -53.81 -43.63 26.94
N ALA A 150 -53.39 -42.40 26.60
CA ALA A 150 -53.20 -41.77 25.27
C ALA A 150 -54.48 -41.17 24.65
N GLN A 151 -54.47 -39.84 24.44
CA GLN A 151 -55.14 -39.15 23.33
C GLN A 151 -54.48 -37.77 23.13
N ARG A 152 -54.34 -37.31 21.88
CA ARG A 152 -53.81 -35.98 21.45
C ARG A 152 -52.29 -35.72 21.55
N ARG A 153 -51.52 -36.38 20.68
CA ARG A 153 -50.35 -35.77 20.00
C ARG A 153 -50.42 -36.13 18.51
N GLY A 154 -50.59 -35.12 17.65
CA GLY A 154 -50.72 -35.29 16.20
C GLY A 154 -49.81 -34.41 15.33
N GLY A 155 -49.05 -33.47 15.93
CA GLY A 155 -48.23 -32.49 15.18
C GLY A 155 -46.74 -32.46 15.55
N VAL A 156 -46.23 -33.46 16.27
CA VAL A 156 -44.82 -33.49 16.74
C VAL A 156 -44.00 -34.62 16.10
N SER A 157 -44.64 -35.52 15.35
CA SER A 157 -43.98 -36.67 14.73
C SER A 157 -43.31 -36.32 13.39
N GLU A 158 -43.95 -35.52 12.53
CA GLU A 158 -43.38 -35.17 11.21
C GLU A 158 -42.09 -34.35 11.34
N VAL A 159 -42.08 -33.33 12.22
CA VAL A 159 -40.88 -32.52 12.50
C VAL A 159 -39.71 -33.38 13.04
N ARG A 160 -40.00 -34.47 13.75
CA ARG A 160 -38.96 -35.38 14.27
C ARG A 160 -38.38 -36.32 13.21
N CYS A 161 -39.17 -36.77 12.23
CA CYS A 161 -38.63 -37.48 11.06
C CYS A 161 -37.78 -36.53 10.20
N PHE A 162 -38.27 -35.30 9.97
CA PHE A 162 -37.62 -34.33 9.09
C PHE A 162 -36.20 -33.93 9.53
N ILE A 163 -35.95 -33.86 10.84
CA ILE A 163 -34.61 -33.58 11.40
C ILE A 163 -33.68 -34.81 11.30
N PHE A 164 -34.22 -36.03 11.31
CA PHE A 164 -33.41 -37.26 11.27
C PHE A 164 -32.84 -37.55 9.88
N ASP A 165 -33.64 -37.34 8.83
CA ASP A 165 -33.23 -37.60 7.44
C ASP A 165 -32.26 -36.54 6.89
N PHE A 166 -32.24 -35.33 7.46
CA PHE A 166 -31.36 -34.25 7.01
C PHE A 166 -29.94 -34.28 7.64
N ILE A 167 -29.76 -34.99 8.76
CA ILE A 167 -28.53 -34.92 9.58
C ILE A 167 -27.59 -36.13 9.37
N LYS A 168 -28.07 -37.28 8.89
CA LYS A 168 -27.24 -38.48 8.68
C LYS A 168 -26.84 -38.72 7.22
N GLY A 169 -25.66 -38.21 6.85
CA GLY A 169 -24.81 -38.89 5.85
C GLY A 169 -24.25 -40.21 6.39
N PRO A 170 -23.81 -41.15 5.54
CA PRO A 170 -23.53 -42.52 5.97
C PRO A 170 -22.09 -42.71 6.47
N GLU A 171 -21.94 -43.11 7.73
CA GLU A 171 -20.76 -43.84 8.21
C GLU A 171 -21.16 -45.13 8.92
N THR A 172 -20.45 -46.20 8.53
CA THR A 172 -20.18 -47.46 9.24
C THR A 172 -21.28 -48.08 10.12
N MET A 173 -21.93 -49.10 9.57
CA MET A 173 -22.45 -50.22 10.37
C MET A 173 -21.57 -51.44 10.11
N GLU A 174 -21.04 -52.03 11.17
CA GLU A 174 -20.32 -53.30 11.10
C GLU A 174 -21.27 -54.42 10.66
N VAL A 175 -20.78 -55.30 9.79
CA VAL A 175 -21.49 -56.48 9.31
C VAL A 175 -20.94 -57.70 10.05
N ASP A 176 -21.83 -58.48 10.68
CA ASP A 176 -21.53 -59.82 11.17
C ASP A 176 -21.72 -60.84 10.04
N ASP A 177 -20.87 -61.87 10.00
CA ASP A 177 -20.60 -62.68 8.80
C ASP A 177 -21.69 -63.71 8.46
N GLY A 178 -21.84 -64.00 7.16
CA GLY A 178 -22.79 -65.01 6.67
C GLY A 178 -22.78 -65.20 5.14
N GLU A 179 -21.77 -65.89 4.62
CA GLU A 179 -21.61 -66.19 3.19
C GLU A 179 -22.79 -67.01 2.60
N PHE A 180 -23.26 -66.70 1.38
CA PHE A 180 -22.82 -67.41 0.14
C PHE A 180 -23.44 -66.85 -1.17
N ILE A 181 -22.62 -66.08 -1.91
CA ILE A 181 -22.43 -66.11 -3.39
C ILE A 181 -23.65 -66.20 -4.34
N SER A 182 -23.88 -65.16 -5.15
CA SER A 182 -23.63 -65.24 -6.63
C SER A 182 -23.86 -63.93 -7.42
N SER A 183 -23.01 -63.71 -8.43
CA SER A 183 -23.10 -62.74 -9.56
C SER A 183 -22.38 -61.38 -9.39
N PRO A 184 -21.83 -60.80 -10.50
CA PRO A 184 -20.60 -59.98 -10.46
C PRO A 184 -20.79 -58.46 -10.24
N PRO A 185 -19.73 -57.73 -9.86
CA PRO A 185 -19.83 -56.31 -9.49
C PRO A 185 -20.06 -55.40 -10.70
N LYS A 186 -21.15 -54.62 -10.66
CA LYS A 186 -21.29 -53.42 -11.50
C LYS A 186 -20.51 -52.27 -10.87
N LYS A 187 -19.74 -51.57 -11.70
CA LYS A 187 -18.89 -50.42 -11.32
C LYS A 187 -19.69 -49.38 -10.51
N VAL A 188 -19.19 -49.03 -9.32
CA VAL A 188 -19.69 -47.86 -8.57
C VAL A 188 -19.10 -46.61 -9.21
N VAL A 189 -19.94 -45.81 -9.86
CA VAL A 189 -19.57 -44.47 -10.32
C VAL A 189 -19.61 -43.54 -9.12
N ARG A 190 -18.46 -43.00 -8.71
CA ARG A 190 -18.39 -41.91 -7.73
C ARG A 190 -18.91 -40.63 -8.38
N PHE A 191 -20.11 -40.19 -8.02
CA PHE A 191 -20.55 -38.82 -8.30
C PHE A 191 -19.89 -37.86 -7.31
N GLY A 192 -18.84 -37.17 -7.76
CA GLY A 192 -18.26 -36.02 -7.06
C GLY A 192 -19.07 -34.77 -7.39
N GLY A 193 -20.02 -34.39 -6.52
CA GLY A 193 -20.83 -33.19 -6.71
C GLY A 193 -21.89 -33.09 -5.62
N SER A 194 -21.94 -31.94 -4.93
CA SER A 194 -22.80 -31.80 -3.75
C SER A 194 -24.29 -31.91 -4.10
N VAL A 195 -24.99 -32.84 -3.43
CA VAL A 195 -26.44 -33.08 -3.51
C VAL A 195 -27.25 -31.79 -3.28
N SER A 196 -26.68 -30.82 -2.56
CA SER A 196 -27.25 -29.47 -2.35
C SER A 196 -27.59 -28.74 -3.66
N ASN A 197 -26.73 -28.85 -4.69
CA ASN A 197 -26.96 -28.17 -5.97
C ASN A 197 -28.08 -28.82 -6.79
N THR A 198 -28.30 -30.13 -6.59
CA THR A 198 -29.41 -30.86 -7.20
C THR A 198 -30.74 -30.51 -6.54
N LEU A 199 -30.80 -30.47 -5.20
CA LEU A 199 -32.02 -30.17 -4.44
C LEU A 199 -32.61 -28.78 -4.75
N ALA A 200 -31.77 -27.77 -5.00
CA ALA A 200 -32.21 -26.41 -5.28
C ALA A 200 -33.07 -26.29 -6.57
N LYS A 201 -32.88 -27.20 -7.55
CA LYS A 201 -33.64 -27.23 -8.81
C LYS A 201 -35.00 -27.95 -8.72
N PHE A 202 -35.29 -28.68 -7.63
CA PHE A 202 -36.49 -29.54 -7.52
C PHE A 202 -37.54 -29.11 -6.50
N LEU A 203 -37.30 -28.05 -5.70
CA LEU A 203 -38.29 -27.53 -4.75
C LEU A 203 -39.35 -26.66 -5.44
N GLN A 204 -40.62 -27.05 -5.31
CA GLN A 204 -41.77 -26.30 -5.81
C GLN A 204 -42.13 -25.14 -4.87
N ASP A 205 -42.49 -23.98 -5.44
CA ASP A 205 -42.82 -22.76 -4.69
C ASP A 205 -43.89 -22.99 -3.61
N ALA A 206 -44.92 -23.82 -3.88
CA ALA A 206 -45.95 -24.18 -2.91
C ALA A 206 -45.41 -24.92 -1.66
N GLN A 207 -44.36 -25.74 -1.82
CA GLN A 207 -43.72 -26.44 -0.69
C GLN A 207 -42.91 -25.46 0.16
N ILE A 208 -42.20 -24.52 -0.48
CA ILE A 208 -41.44 -23.46 0.19
C ILE A 208 -42.38 -22.56 1.00
N ILE A 209 -43.53 -22.15 0.43
CA ILE A 209 -44.54 -21.35 1.13
C ILE A 209 -45.05 -22.09 2.38
N ASN A 210 -45.44 -23.36 2.26
CA ASN A 210 -45.91 -24.15 3.39
C ASN A 210 -44.84 -24.28 4.50
N TRP A 211 -43.59 -24.55 4.14
CA TRP A 211 -42.49 -24.63 5.11
C TRP A 211 -42.24 -23.31 5.82
N LEU A 212 -42.22 -22.19 5.09
CA LEU A 212 -42.05 -20.87 5.69
C LEU A 212 -43.21 -20.52 6.62
N GLN A 213 -44.46 -20.88 6.27
CA GLN A 213 -45.63 -20.67 7.13
C GLN A 213 -45.56 -21.48 8.43
N GLU A 214 -45.21 -22.77 8.35
CA GLU A 214 -45.04 -23.64 9.52
C GLU A 214 -43.88 -23.15 10.42
N LEU A 215 -42.74 -22.82 9.83
CA LEU A 215 -41.59 -22.23 10.55
C LEU A 215 -41.94 -20.86 11.17
N ARG A 216 -42.76 -20.05 10.48
CA ARG A 216 -43.28 -18.77 10.99
C ARG A 216 -44.23 -18.95 12.17
N SER A 217 -44.90 -20.10 12.29
CA SER A 217 -45.75 -20.43 13.45
C SER A 217 -44.94 -20.75 14.71
N CYS A 218 -43.73 -21.29 14.57
CA CYS A 218 -42.90 -21.79 15.67
C CYS A 218 -41.64 -20.97 15.97
N VAL A 219 -41.49 -19.77 15.39
CA VAL A 219 -40.30 -18.89 15.52
C VAL A 219 -39.83 -18.66 16.96
N THR A 220 -40.75 -18.56 17.92
CA THR A 220 -40.43 -18.42 19.35
C THR A 220 -39.61 -19.58 19.92
N HIS A 221 -39.65 -20.75 19.26
CA HIS A 221 -38.90 -21.95 19.63
C HIS A 221 -37.59 -22.15 18.86
N LEU A 222 -37.33 -21.35 17.81
CA LEU A 222 -36.09 -21.40 17.03
C LEU A 222 -34.92 -20.73 17.78
N THR A 223 -34.68 -21.12 19.04
CA THR A 223 -33.59 -20.59 19.89
C THR A 223 -32.21 -20.83 19.26
N LYS A 224 -31.17 -20.21 19.83
CA LYS A 224 -29.77 -20.31 19.34
C LYS A 224 -29.33 -21.75 19.03
N ASP A 225 -29.85 -22.73 19.75
CA ASP A 225 -29.61 -24.17 19.55
C ASP A 225 -29.97 -24.65 18.12
N PHE A 226 -30.86 -23.95 17.42
CA PHE A 226 -31.29 -24.19 16.04
C PHE A 226 -30.60 -23.27 15.01
N GLU A 227 -29.49 -22.62 15.36
CA GLU A 227 -28.74 -21.71 14.48
C GLU A 227 -28.36 -22.34 13.12
N GLN A 228 -28.04 -23.64 13.08
CA GLN A 228 -27.77 -24.35 11.82
C GLN A 228 -29.01 -24.43 10.91
N LEU A 229 -30.18 -24.75 11.46
CA LEU A 229 -31.45 -24.80 10.73
C LEU A 229 -31.83 -23.41 10.18
N VAL A 230 -31.74 -22.38 11.04
CA VAL A 230 -31.98 -20.99 10.63
C VAL A 230 -31.00 -20.55 9.53
N SER A 231 -29.72 -20.91 9.64
CA SER A 231 -28.70 -20.64 8.61
C SER A 231 -28.99 -21.33 7.27
N VAL A 232 -29.59 -22.53 7.27
CA VAL A 232 -30.07 -23.18 6.03
C VAL A 232 -31.28 -22.44 5.46
N ILE A 233 -32.28 -22.10 6.27
CA ILE A 233 -33.49 -21.37 5.83
C ILE A 233 -33.13 -20.00 5.23
N LEU A 234 -32.21 -19.26 5.85
CA LEU A 234 -31.76 -17.97 5.34
C LEU A 234 -31.02 -18.06 3.99
N ARG A 235 -30.48 -19.23 3.63
CA ARG A 235 -29.79 -19.46 2.35
C ARG A 235 -30.71 -19.97 1.23
N LEU A 236 -32.03 -20.01 1.44
CA LEU A 236 -32.99 -20.36 0.38
C LEU A 236 -32.92 -19.36 -0.79
N PRO A 237 -32.94 -19.82 -2.06
CA PRO A 237 -32.89 -18.93 -3.22
C PRO A 237 -34.26 -18.29 -3.47
N TRP A 238 -34.56 -17.20 -2.75
CA TRP A 238 -35.87 -16.52 -2.75
C TRP A 238 -36.02 -15.42 -3.81
N LEU A 239 -34.92 -14.81 -4.27
CA LEU A 239 -34.96 -13.63 -5.15
C LEU A 239 -35.56 -13.91 -6.54
N GLY A 240 -35.18 -15.03 -7.17
CA GLY A 240 -35.67 -15.45 -8.48
C GLY A 240 -36.99 -16.26 -8.47
N ARG A 241 -37.81 -16.17 -7.41
CA ARG A 241 -39.03 -16.98 -7.23
C ARG A 241 -40.31 -16.17 -7.44
N SER A 242 -41.46 -16.84 -7.35
CA SER A 242 -42.77 -16.20 -7.40
C SER A 242 -42.95 -15.16 -6.28
N GLN A 243 -43.80 -14.16 -6.53
CA GLN A 243 -44.03 -13.09 -5.56
C GLN A 243 -44.54 -13.62 -4.21
N ASP A 244 -45.34 -14.68 -4.20
CA ASP A 244 -45.90 -15.27 -2.97
C ASP A 244 -44.80 -15.89 -2.08
N VAL A 245 -43.80 -16.54 -2.67
CA VAL A 245 -42.61 -17.03 -1.95
C VAL A 245 -41.83 -15.86 -1.34
N VAL A 246 -41.67 -14.76 -2.10
CA VAL A 246 -40.97 -13.55 -1.65
C VAL A 246 -41.70 -12.90 -0.48
N GLU A 247 -43.01 -12.70 -0.56
CA GLU A 247 -43.81 -12.11 0.54
C GLU A 247 -43.73 -12.96 1.81
N GLU A 248 -43.88 -14.28 1.69
CA GLU A 248 -43.84 -15.18 2.85
C GLU A 248 -42.43 -15.28 3.46
N TYR A 249 -41.37 -15.23 2.64
CA TYR A 249 -39.99 -15.15 3.12
C TYR A 249 -39.69 -13.83 3.85
N LEU A 250 -40.15 -12.70 3.32
CA LEU A 250 -40.03 -11.40 4.00
C LEU A 250 -40.79 -11.38 5.33
N ALA A 251 -41.97 -12.01 5.40
CA ALA A 251 -42.75 -12.15 6.63
C ALA A 251 -42.08 -13.10 7.65
N PHE A 252 -41.42 -14.17 7.18
CA PHE A 252 -40.58 -15.01 8.03
C PHE A 252 -39.40 -14.21 8.62
N LEU A 253 -38.67 -13.45 7.80
CA LEU A 253 -37.57 -12.59 8.28
C LEU A 253 -38.03 -11.58 9.34
N SER A 254 -39.16 -10.90 9.13
CA SER A 254 -39.68 -9.95 10.12
C SER A 254 -40.03 -10.63 11.45
N ASN A 255 -40.65 -11.80 11.39
CA ASN A 255 -41.06 -12.52 12.60
C ASN A 255 -39.84 -13.10 13.34
N LEU A 256 -38.86 -13.65 12.61
CA LEU A 256 -37.61 -14.16 13.15
C LEU A 256 -36.85 -13.09 13.91
N VAL A 257 -36.62 -11.92 13.30
CA VAL A 257 -35.88 -10.83 13.94
C VAL A 257 -36.67 -10.21 15.10
N SER A 258 -38.01 -10.15 15.01
CA SER A 258 -38.87 -9.60 16.08
C SER A 258 -38.93 -10.49 17.32
N ALA A 259 -39.00 -11.81 17.14
CA ALA A 259 -39.02 -12.77 18.23
C ALA A 259 -37.61 -13.05 18.78
N GLN A 260 -36.60 -13.10 17.90
CA GLN A 260 -35.23 -13.51 18.22
C GLN A 260 -34.19 -12.61 17.56
N THR A 261 -33.89 -11.49 18.22
CA THR A 261 -32.91 -10.49 17.77
C THR A 261 -31.48 -11.02 17.62
N VAL A 262 -31.16 -12.20 18.16
CA VAL A 262 -29.87 -12.90 17.97
C VAL A 262 -29.56 -13.11 16.48
N TYR A 263 -30.58 -13.40 15.66
CA TYR A 263 -30.40 -13.65 14.23
C TYR A 263 -30.34 -12.38 13.37
N LEU A 264 -30.46 -11.18 13.95
CA LEU A 264 -30.42 -9.92 13.20
C LEU A 264 -29.17 -9.80 12.33
N ARG A 265 -27.98 -10.08 12.89
CA ARG A 265 -26.70 -10.01 12.16
C ARG A 265 -26.67 -11.01 10.99
N SER A 266 -27.20 -12.22 11.19
CA SER A 266 -27.26 -13.27 10.15
C SER A 266 -28.21 -12.89 9.02
N CYS A 267 -29.40 -12.38 9.36
CA CYS A 267 -30.38 -11.91 8.37
C CYS A 267 -29.80 -10.76 7.52
N LEU A 268 -29.21 -9.75 8.16
CA LEU A 268 -28.57 -8.62 7.46
C LEU A 268 -27.38 -9.08 6.60
N SER A 269 -26.54 -10.00 7.11
CA SER A 269 -25.37 -10.52 6.38
C SER A 269 -25.77 -11.26 5.10
N VAL A 270 -26.83 -12.07 5.16
CA VAL A 270 -27.39 -12.74 3.99
C VAL A 270 -27.98 -11.72 3.00
N THR A 271 -28.80 -10.77 3.46
CA THR A 271 -29.39 -9.75 2.58
C THR A 271 -28.33 -8.91 1.86
N VAL A 272 -27.26 -8.49 2.56
CA VAL A 272 -26.14 -7.73 1.98
C VAL A 272 -25.30 -8.59 1.03
N SER A 273 -25.18 -9.90 1.27
CA SER A 273 -24.43 -10.80 0.36
C SER A 273 -25.07 -10.88 -1.04
N ASN A 274 -26.34 -10.52 -1.18
CA ASN A 274 -27.07 -10.47 -2.45
C ASN A 274 -27.01 -9.08 -3.15
N PHE A 275 -26.09 -8.19 -2.75
CA PHE A 275 -25.84 -6.91 -3.44
C PHE A 275 -24.88 -7.01 -4.63
N ILE A 276 -24.43 -8.23 -4.93
CA ILE A 276 -23.53 -8.61 -6.02
C ILE A 276 -24.34 -9.53 -6.96
N PRO A 277 -24.13 -9.48 -8.30
CA PRO A 277 -24.71 -10.46 -9.20
C PRO A 277 -24.38 -11.90 -8.79
N GLY A 278 -25.32 -12.82 -8.99
CA GLY A 278 -25.05 -14.25 -8.77
C GLY A 278 -24.16 -14.80 -9.89
N ARG A 279 -23.10 -15.55 -9.56
CA ARG A 279 -22.33 -16.29 -10.58
C ARG A 279 -23.24 -17.36 -11.21
N ILE A 280 -23.53 -17.23 -12.50
CA ILE A 280 -24.29 -18.24 -13.26
C ILE A 280 -23.30 -19.32 -13.73
N VAL A 281 -23.16 -20.39 -12.96
CA VAL A 281 -22.36 -21.55 -13.37
C VAL A 281 -23.19 -22.41 -14.33
N ILE A 282 -22.92 -22.29 -15.63
CA ILE A 282 -23.45 -23.20 -16.65
C ILE A 282 -22.59 -24.46 -16.63
N LYS A 283 -23.21 -25.62 -16.41
CA LYS A 283 -22.54 -26.92 -16.46
C LYS A 283 -22.92 -27.64 -17.75
N GLU A 284 -21.97 -27.73 -18.67
CA GLU A 284 -22.09 -28.55 -19.87
C GLU A 284 -20.82 -29.40 -20.01
N GLY A 285 -20.95 -30.73 -19.99
CA GLY A 285 -19.84 -31.65 -20.29
C GLY A 285 -18.70 -31.75 -19.26
N ASP A 286 -18.97 -31.61 -17.96
CA ASP A 286 -17.98 -31.72 -16.86
C ASP A 286 -16.89 -30.62 -16.82
N VAL A 287 -17.06 -29.55 -17.60
CA VAL A 287 -16.27 -28.31 -17.52
C VAL A 287 -17.16 -27.17 -16.98
N ASP A 288 -16.68 -26.44 -15.98
CA ASP A 288 -17.40 -25.30 -15.38
C ASP A 288 -17.08 -24.00 -16.13
N ILE A 289 -17.76 -23.79 -17.27
CA ILE A 289 -17.62 -22.55 -18.05
C ILE A 289 -18.56 -21.48 -17.46
N SER A 290 -17.98 -20.40 -16.95
CA SER A 290 -18.69 -19.29 -16.27
C SER A 290 -18.06 -17.93 -16.61
N ASP A 291 -17.97 -17.59 -17.90
CA ASP A 291 -17.57 -16.25 -18.41
C ASP A 291 -18.74 -15.55 -19.09
N SER A 292 -19.74 -15.12 -18.31
CA SER A 292 -20.70 -14.12 -18.79
C SER A 292 -21.15 -13.20 -17.66
N ASP A 293 -20.85 -11.90 -17.80
CA ASP A 293 -21.61 -10.80 -17.18
C ASP A 293 -22.98 -10.69 -17.90
N ASP A 294 -23.73 -11.80 -17.97
CA ASP A 294 -25.07 -11.82 -18.59
C ASP A 294 -25.99 -10.84 -17.85
N ASP A 295 -26.67 -9.99 -18.59
CA ASP A 295 -27.72 -9.11 -18.07
C ASP A 295 -28.91 -9.97 -17.59
N ASP A 296 -28.85 -10.44 -16.35
CA ASP A 296 -30.03 -10.94 -15.63
C ASP A 296 -31.06 -9.80 -15.57
N GLU A 297 -32.06 -9.86 -16.45
CA GLU A 297 -33.15 -8.88 -16.54
C GLU A 297 -33.84 -8.65 -15.18
N ASN A 298 -33.74 -9.60 -14.24
CA ASN A 298 -34.30 -9.50 -12.90
C ASN A 298 -33.36 -8.84 -11.87
N LEU A 299 -32.11 -8.55 -12.20
CA LEU A 299 -31.13 -8.01 -11.25
C LEU A 299 -31.60 -6.70 -10.55
N PRO A 300 -32.22 -5.72 -11.24
CA PRO A 300 -32.78 -4.54 -10.57
C PRO A 300 -33.91 -4.89 -9.58
N ARG A 301 -34.78 -5.83 -9.96
CA ARG A 301 -35.86 -6.36 -9.11
C ARG A 301 -35.29 -7.09 -7.89
N ASN A 302 -34.22 -7.87 -8.07
CA ASN A 302 -33.54 -8.58 -6.98
C ASN A 302 -32.97 -7.57 -5.95
N PHE A 303 -32.34 -6.49 -6.41
CA PHE A 303 -31.90 -5.42 -5.51
C PHE A 303 -33.07 -4.69 -4.83
N ASP A 304 -34.17 -4.38 -5.53
CA ASP A 304 -35.37 -3.81 -4.92
C ASP A 304 -35.91 -4.67 -3.77
N LEU A 305 -35.94 -5.99 -3.95
CA LEU A 305 -36.35 -6.95 -2.93
C LEU A 305 -35.38 -6.96 -1.72
N CYS A 306 -34.07 -6.90 -1.95
CA CYS A 306 -33.08 -6.80 -0.86
C CYS A 306 -33.22 -5.49 -0.06
N HIS A 307 -33.41 -4.34 -0.73
CA HIS A 307 -33.63 -3.06 -0.05
C HIS A 307 -34.95 -3.05 0.73
N ARG A 308 -36.01 -3.65 0.18
CA ARG A 308 -37.28 -3.85 0.87
C ARG A 308 -37.14 -4.73 2.11
N ALA A 309 -36.34 -5.81 2.05
CA ALA A 309 -36.04 -6.64 3.21
C ALA A 309 -35.37 -5.84 4.34
N LEU A 310 -34.37 -5.01 4.01
CA LEU A 310 -33.71 -4.12 4.98
C LEU A 310 -34.68 -3.11 5.60
N GLN A 311 -35.59 -2.53 4.81
CA GLN A 311 -36.64 -1.61 5.28
C GLN A 311 -37.61 -2.30 6.26
N ILE A 312 -38.04 -3.53 5.94
CA ILE A 312 -38.91 -4.32 6.82
C ILE A 312 -38.20 -4.63 8.14
N ILE A 313 -36.96 -5.13 8.10
CA ILE A 313 -36.16 -5.44 9.30
C ILE A 313 -35.98 -4.19 10.18
N ALA A 314 -35.63 -3.05 9.57
CA ALA A 314 -35.44 -1.79 10.28
C ALA A 314 -36.72 -1.23 10.94
N ARG A 315 -37.90 -1.52 10.38
CA ARG A 315 -39.20 -1.14 10.96
C ARG A 315 -39.46 -1.84 12.30
N TYR A 316 -38.99 -3.09 12.46
CA TYR A 316 -39.12 -3.84 13.71
C TYR A 316 -37.96 -3.61 14.67
N VAL A 317 -36.73 -3.43 14.16
CA VAL A 317 -35.54 -3.16 14.97
C VAL A 317 -34.87 -1.84 14.55
N PRO A 318 -35.16 -0.71 15.24
CA PRO A 318 -34.56 0.58 14.94
C PRO A 318 -33.02 0.60 15.03
N SER A 319 -32.44 -0.26 15.88
CA SER A 319 -30.99 -0.43 16.03
C SER A 319 -30.28 -1.06 14.81
N THR A 320 -31.02 -1.46 13.76
CA THR A 320 -30.50 -2.14 12.57
C THR A 320 -29.31 -1.42 11.94
N ALA A 321 -29.35 -0.08 11.83
CA ALA A 321 -28.27 0.70 11.23
C ALA A 321 -26.89 0.45 11.89
N ARG A 322 -26.85 0.30 13.23
CA ARG A 322 -25.62 0.05 14.00
C ARG A 322 -24.99 -1.30 13.68
N PHE A 323 -25.80 -2.31 13.35
CA PHE A 323 -25.32 -3.65 12.99
C PHE A 323 -25.04 -3.78 11.49
N LEU A 324 -25.68 -2.97 10.65
CA LEU A 324 -25.55 -2.98 9.20
C LEU A 324 -24.18 -2.46 8.75
N MET A 325 -23.69 -1.33 9.26
CA MET A 325 -22.43 -0.73 8.75
C MET A 325 -21.19 -1.63 8.89
N PRO A 326 -20.97 -2.38 9.99
CA PRO A 326 -19.90 -3.38 10.06
C PRO A 326 -20.02 -4.47 8.99
N ILE A 327 -21.24 -4.95 8.70
CA ILE A 327 -21.51 -5.96 7.67
C ILE A 327 -21.20 -5.39 6.27
N LEU A 328 -21.62 -4.16 5.98
CA LEU A 328 -21.34 -3.49 4.70
C LEU A 328 -19.84 -3.34 4.42
N ARG A 329 -19.03 -3.15 5.47
CA ARG A 329 -17.57 -3.09 5.41
C ARG A 329 -16.92 -4.46 5.22
N GLU A 330 -17.42 -5.47 5.93
CA GLU A 330 -16.97 -6.87 5.88
C GLU A 330 -17.27 -7.53 4.53
N LYS A 331 -18.43 -7.22 3.94
CA LYS A 331 -18.91 -7.76 2.65
C LYS A 331 -18.50 -6.93 1.44
N PHE A 332 -17.74 -5.85 1.61
CA PHE A 332 -17.28 -5.03 0.49
C PHE A 332 -16.35 -5.86 -0.42
N PRO A 333 -16.62 -5.97 -1.74
CA PRO A 333 -15.83 -6.81 -2.65
C PRO A 333 -14.32 -6.50 -2.62
N PHE A 334 -13.50 -7.49 -2.97
CA PHE A 334 -12.08 -7.22 -3.18
C PHE A 334 -11.90 -6.25 -4.36
N ILE A 335 -10.91 -5.36 -4.25
CA ILE A 335 -10.78 -4.19 -5.13
C ILE A 335 -10.44 -4.54 -6.58
N ASN A 336 -9.92 -5.76 -6.80
CA ASN A 336 -9.59 -6.29 -8.13
C ASN A 336 -10.73 -7.11 -8.76
N LYS A 337 -11.90 -7.28 -8.13
CA LYS A 337 -13.04 -7.99 -8.76
C LYS A 337 -13.65 -7.19 -9.91
N SER A 338 -14.50 -7.85 -10.72
CA SER A 338 -15.10 -7.27 -11.93
C SER A 338 -15.73 -5.90 -11.70
N ALA A 339 -15.64 -5.02 -12.71
CA ALA A 339 -16.19 -3.67 -12.62
C ALA A 339 -17.68 -3.69 -12.30
N ARG A 340 -18.43 -4.62 -12.90
CA ARG A 340 -19.86 -4.85 -12.66
C ARG A 340 -20.19 -5.22 -11.21
N THR A 341 -19.35 -6.04 -10.58
CA THR A 341 -19.47 -6.40 -9.15
C THR A 341 -19.30 -5.17 -8.25
N LEU A 342 -18.27 -4.37 -8.51
CA LEU A 342 -17.99 -3.14 -7.75
C LEU A 342 -19.08 -2.09 -7.95
N GLU A 343 -19.53 -1.87 -9.20
CA GLU A 343 -20.64 -1.00 -9.57
C GLU A 343 -21.91 -1.36 -8.80
N CYS A 344 -22.36 -2.61 -8.90
CA CYS A 344 -23.58 -3.09 -8.25
C CYS A 344 -23.54 -2.89 -6.73
N TYR A 345 -22.41 -3.24 -6.09
CA TYR A 345 -22.27 -3.12 -4.65
C TYR A 345 -22.24 -1.64 -4.21
N VAL A 346 -21.52 -0.77 -4.91
CA VAL A 346 -21.45 0.67 -4.60
C VAL A 346 -22.77 1.37 -4.88
N HIS A 347 -23.47 1.05 -5.96
CA HIS A 347 -24.82 1.56 -6.22
C HIS A 347 -25.79 1.17 -5.09
N ASN A 348 -25.76 -0.08 -4.64
CA ASN A 348 -26.58 -0.55 -3.52
C ASN A 348 -26.21 0.10 -2.17
N LEU A 349 -24.91 0.32 -1.89
CA LEU A 349 -24.45 1.09 -0.74
C LEU A 349 -24.98 2.52 -0.75
N LEU A 350 -24.88 3.21 -1.87
CA LEU A 350 -25.35 4.59 -2.01
C LEU A 350 -26.88 4.67 -1.87
N ARG A 351 -27.61 3.69 -2.40
CA ARG A 351 -29.07 3.55 -2.18
C ARG A 351 -29.44 3.29 -0.71
N ILE A 352 -28.62 2.55 0.06
CA ILE A 352 -28.82 2.41 1.52
C ILE A 352 -28.87 3.77 2.21
N THR A 353 -28.06 4.75 1.79
CA THR A 353 -28.04 6.07 2.45
C THR A 353 -29.36 6.84 2.36
N VAL A 354 -30.18 6.57 1.32
CA VAL A 354 -31.51 7.15 1.16
C VAL A 354 -32.50 6.51 2.14
N THR A 355 -32.35 5.22 2.42
CA THR A 355 -33.17 4.48 3.40
C THR A 355 -32.71 4.72 4.84
N PHE A 356 -31.40 4.87 5.05
CA PHE A 356 -30.76 5.06 6.35
C PHE A 356 -29.84 6.30 6.33
N PRO A 357 -30.39 7.53 6.40
CA PRO A 357 -29.59 8.77 6.32
C PRO A 357 -28.47 8.87 7.37
N VAL A 358 -28.65 8.25 8.53
CA VAL A 358 -27.65 8.17 9.61
C VAL A 358 -26.34 7.52 9.16
N LEU A 359 -26.41 6.56 8.21
CA LEU A 359 -25.23 5.87 7.69
C LEU A 359 -24.54 6.60 6.53
N ARG A 360 -25.09 7.71 6.03
CA ARG A 360 -24.59 8.39 4.82
C ARG A 360 -23.12 8.76 4.93
N HIS A 361 -22.70 9.35 6.06
CA HIS A 361 -21.29 9.71 6.28
C HIS A 361 -20.36 8.49 6.29
N GLU A 362 -20.69 7.42 7.02
CA GLU A 362 -19.86 6.22 7.12
C GLU A 362 -19.80 5.43 5.80
N VAL A 363 -20.89 5.40 5.03
CA VAL A 363 -20.94 4.80 3.69
C VAL A 363 -20.11 5.61 2.70
N LEU A 364 -20.22 6.94 2.70
CA LEU A 364 -19.40 7.80 1.85
C LEU A 364 -17.91 7.67 2.20
N GLU A 365 -17.55 7.59 3.47
CA GLU A 365 -16.17 7.32 3.92
C GLU A 365 -15.67 5.97 3.38
N LEU A 366 -16.48 4.91 3.46
CA LEU A 366 -16.11 3.58 2.95
C LEU A 366 -15.93 3.57 1.42
N VAL A 367 -16.87 4.15 0.68
CA VAL A 367 -16.84 4.19 -0.80
C VAL A 367 -15.66 5.04 -1.28
N ILE A 368 -15.53 6.28 -0.80
CA ILE A 368 -14.42 7.18 -1.17
C ILE A 368 -13.08 6.60 -0.74
N GLY A 369 -12.98 5.98 0.44
CA GLY A 369 -11.76 5.32 0.91
C GLY A 369 -11.35 4.07 0.12
N LYS A 370 -12.28 3.46 -0.62
CA LYS A 370 -11.98 2.37 -1.58
C LYS A 370 -11.61 2.95 -2.95
N MET A 371 -12.33 3.97 -3.44
CA MET A 371 -12.03 4.64 -4.71
C MET A 371 -10.66 5.33 -4.69
N LEU A 372 -10.25 5.94 -3.57
CA LEU A 372 -8.91 6.52 -3.41
C LEU A 372 -7.78 5.48 -3.54
N ARG A 373 -8.04 4.20 -3.23
CA ARG A 373 -7.04 3.14 -3.42
C ARG A 373 -6.89 2.78 -4.89
N LEU A 374 -7.99 2.70 -5.65
CA LEU A 374 -7.97 2.55 -7.11
C LEU A 374 -7.24 3.73 -7.78
N ASP A 375 -7.59 4.96 -7.37
CA ASP A 375 -7.06 6.21 -7.93
C ASP A 375 -5.56 6.41 -7.64
N VAL A 376 -5.05 5.93 -6.50
CA VAL A 376 -3.61 5.94 -6.20
C VAL A 376 -2.87 4.74 -6.82
N SER A 377 -3.56 3.62 -7.09
CA SER A 377 -2.95 2.46 -7.77
C SER A 377 -2.83 2.60 -9.30
N ALA A 378 -3.41 3.64 -9.89
CA ALA A 378 -3.29 3.96 -11.31
C ALA A 378 -2.72 5.38 -11.47
N PRO A 379 -1.37 5.54 -11.48
CA PRO A 379 -0.73 6.82 -11.69
C PRO A 379 -1.18 7.49 -12.99
N ARG A 380 -1.11 8.82 -13.03
CA ARG A 380 -1.56 9.62 -14.17
C ARG A 380 -0.92 9.18 -15.50
N ARG A 381 0.40 8.95 -15.48
CA ARG A 381 1.19 8.60 -16.67
C ARG A 381 0.75 7.26 -17.24
N ASP A 382 0.67 6.24 -16.40
CA ASP A 382 0.26 4.88 -16.74
C ASP A 382 -1.13 4.85 -17.42
N ILE A 383 -2.04 5.74 -17.02
CA ILE A 383 -3.33 5.95 -17.69
C ILE A 383 -3.15 6.64 -19.06
N GLU A 384 -2.37 7.72 -19.13
CA GLU A 384 -2.10 8.45 -20.39
C GLU A 384 -1.41 7.52 -21.42
N ASP A 385 -0.37 6.79 -21.02
CA ASP A 385 0.38 5.84 -21.85
C ASP A 385 -0.50 4.68 -22.36
N ALA A 386 -1.36 4.11 -21.51
CA ALA A 386 -2.29 3.05 -21.90
C ALA A 386 -3.37 3.52 -22.90
N GLU A 387 -3.83 4.77 -22.78
CA GLU A 387 -4.78 5.37 -23.72
C GLU A 387 -4.11 5.74 -25.06
N GLU A 388 -2.89 6.28 -25.03
CA GLU A 388 -2.13 6.58 -26.25
C GLU A 388 -1.84 5.31 -27.05
N ASN A 389 -1.37 4.24 -26.40
CA ASN A 389 -1.14 2.93 -27.03
C ASN A 389 -2.43 2.35 -27.65
N ALA A 390 -3.57 2.48 -26.96
CA ALA A 390 -4.86 2.03 -27.49
C ALA A 390 -5.32 2.83 -28.73
N THR A 391 -5.00 4.13 -28.80
CA THR A 391 -5.31 4.95 -30.00
C THR A 391 -4.35 4.72 -31.17
N GLN A 392 -3.09 4.33 -30.92
CA GLN A 392 -2.12 4.08 -31.99
C GLN A 392 -2.32 2.73 -32.69
N GLY A 393 -2.98 1.76 -32.04
CA GLY A 393 -3.25 0.43 -32.61
C GLY A 393 -4.37 0.33 -33.65
N ASP A 394 -5.13 1.40 -33.91
CA ASP A 394 -6.32 1.38 -34.81
C ASP A 394 -5.98 1.77 -36.27
N ASP A 395 -4.85 2.46 -36.50
CA ASP A 395 -4.42 2.93 -37.83
C ASP A 395 -3.39 1.99 -38.51
N GLY A 396 -3.86 0.89 -39.12
CA GLY A 396 -3.16 0.33 -40.29
C GLY A 396 -2.71 -1.15 -40.31
N ASN A 397 -3.66 -2.07 -40.37
CA ASN A 397 -3.64 -3.27 -41.25
C ASN A 397 -2.35 -4.18 -41.29
N GLY A 398 -2.32 -5.20 -40.42
CA GLY A 398 -2.00 -6.58 -40.84
C GLY A 398 -0.79 -7.30 -40.23
N ALA A 399 -1.08 -8.25 -39.31
CA ALA A 399 -0.19 -9.25 -38.68
C ALA A 399 0.96 -8.67 -37.82
N SER A 400 1.21 -9.18 -36.60
CA SER A 400 0.87 -10.48 -36.01
C SER A 400 -0.15 -10.42 -34.86
N GLN A 401 -1.01 -11.44 -34.78
CA GLN A 401 -1.61 -11.88 -33.52
C GLN A 401 -0.73 -13.00 -32.99
N GLU A 402 0.12 -12.70 -32.02
CA GLU A 402 0.58 -13.70 -31.05
C GLU A 402 0.07 -13.29 -29.67
N GLU A 403 -0.33 -14.30 -28.90
CA GLU A 403 -1.35 -14.14 -27.88
C GLU A 403 -0.75 -13.67 -26.55
N CYS A 404 -1.44 -12.73 -25.88
CA CYS A 404 -1.20 -12.48 -24.47
C CYS A 404 -1.60 -13.73 -23.67
N LEU A 405 -0.64 -14.62 -23.40
CA LEU A 405 -0.86 -15.88 -22.71
C LEU A 405 -0.08 -15.90 -21.39
N PHE A 406 -0.82 -15.94 -20.28
CA PHE A 406 -0.39 -16.09 -18.89
C PHE A 406 0.17 -14.85 -18.17
N ASP A 407 -0.76 -14.03 -17.67
CA ASP A 407 -0.64 -13.48 -16.31
C ASP A 407 -1.12 -14.56 -15.32
N MET A 408 -0.49 -14.71 -14.15
CA MET A 408 -0.76 -15.83 -13.24
C MET A 408 -0.85 -15.41 -11.76
N ASP A 409 -1.87 -14.62 -11.45
CA ASP A 409 -2.50 -14.58 -10.13
C ASP A 409 -3.85 -15.32 -10.22
N GLU A 410 -4.17 -16.16 -9.23
CA GLU A 410 -5.30 -17.12 -9.29
C GLU A 410 -6.70 -16.44 -9.40
N ASP A 411 -7.60 -17.04 -10.19
CA ASP A 411 -9.02 -16.68 -10.45
C ASP A 411 -9.36 -15.59 -11.53
N GLU A 412 -8.70 -15.53 -12.70
CA GLU A 412 -9.27 -14.90 -13.92
C GLU A 412 -9.09 -15.78 -15.19
N GLU A 413 -10.08 -16.63 -15.51
CA GLU A 413 -10.14 -17.33 -16.81
C GLU A 413 -10.79 -16.47 -17.90
N ASN A 414 -10.04 -16.24 -18.99
CA ASN A 414 -10.51 -15.93 -20.36
C ASN A 414 -11.70 -14.98 -20.52
N VAL A 415 -11.44 -13.66 -20.58
CA VAL A 415 -12.42 -12.69 -21.11
C VAL A 415 -12.64 -12.94 -22.60
N SER A 416 -13.79 -13.52 -22.96
CA SER A 416 -14.21 -13.64 -24.34
C SER A 416 -14.46 -12.27 -24.98
N LYS A 417 -13.85 -12.01 -26.15
CA LYS A 417 -14.04 -10.75 -26.90
C LYS A 417 -15.49 -10.64 -27.39
N SER A 418 -16.34 -9.96 -26.61
CA SER A 418 -17.69 -9.61 -27.06
C SER A 418 -17.64 -8.80 -28.36
N SER A 419 -18.45 -9.19 -29.34
CA SER A 419 -18.35 -8.76 -30.72
C SER A 419 -19.02 -7.41 -30.98
N SER A 420 -18.50 -6.36 -30.35
CA SER A 420 -18.77 -4.97 -30.71
C SER A 420 -17.52 -4.11 -30.54
N PRO A 421 -17.25 -3.11 -31.41
CA PRO A 421 -16.11 -2.23 -31.24
C PRO A 421 -16.22 -1.50 -29.89
N PRO A 422 -15.13 -1.29 -29.15
CA PRO A 422 -15.18 -0.58 -27.88
C PRO A 422 -15.76 0.81 -28.14
N GLY A 423 -16.96 1.06 -27.61
CA GLY A 423 -17.53 2.41 -27.63
C GLY A 423 -16.54 3.35 -26.95
N GLY A 424 -16.26 4.52 -27.54
CA GLY A 424 -15.19 5.46 -27.13
C GLY A 424 -15.30 6.06 -25.71
N ASP A 425 -16.15 5.49 -24.88
CA ASP A 425 -16.40 5.77 -23.47
C ASP A 425 -15.64 4.81 -22.53
N VAL A 426 -15.13 3.67 -23.00
CA VAL A 426 -14.41 2.68 -22.17
C VAL A 426 -12.94 3.10 -21.99
N MET A 427 -12.38 2.96 -20.80
CA MET A 427 -10.94 3.20 -20.54
C MET A 427 -10.12 1.98 -20.97
N ALA A 428 -8.95 2.21 -21.59
CA ALA A 428 -7.99 1.16 -21.93
C ALA A 428 -7.35 0.56 -20.66
N HIS A 429 -7.04 1.38 -19.67
CA HIS A 429 -6.46 0.93 -18.41
C HIS A 429 -7.53 0.35 -17.46
N ALA A 430 -7.48 -0.96 -17.17
CA ALA A 430 -8.52 -1.69 -16.43
C ALA A 430 -8.87 -1.08 -15.04
N VAL A 431 -7.86 -0.68 -14.25
CA VAL A 431 -8.08 0.01 -12.96
C VAL A 431 -8.77 1.36 -13.12
N ALA A 432 -8.43 2.12 -14.18
CA ALA A 432 -9.08 3.39 -14.50
C ALA A 432 -10.52 3.18 -14.99
N ASP A 433 -10.81 2.11 -15.73
CA ASP A 433 -12.19 1.77 -16.12
C ASP A 433 -13.07 1.48 -14.90
N ARG A 434 -12.57 0.63 -13.99
CA ARG A 434 -13.22 0.33 -12.69
C ARG A 434 -13.46 1.63 -11.90
N LEU A 435 -12.49 2.55 -11.86
CA LEU A 435 -12.63 3.84 -11.17
C LEU A 435 -13.64 4.77 -11.88
N ASP A 436 -13.66 4.82 -13.20
CA ASP A 436 -14.54 5.67 -14.01
C ASP A 436 -16.02 5.30 -13.84
N ILE A 437 -16.32 4.00 -13.81
CA ILE A 437 -17.65 3.47 -13.50
C ILE A 437 -18.07 3.89 -12.09
N LEU A 438 -17.21 3.71 -11.09
CA LEU A 438 -17.50 4.11 -9.70
C LEU A 438 -17.65 5.63 -9.53
N MET A 439 -16.83 6.43 -10.21
CA MET A 439 -16.97 7.89 -10.26
C MET A 439 -18.28 8.30 -10.92
N THR A 440 -18.68 7.64 -12.01
CA THR A 440 -19.95 7.89 -12.69
C THR A 440 -21.14 7.65 -11.76
N VAL A 441 -21.17 6.51 -11.04
CA VAL A 441 -22.23 6.19 -10.06
C VAL A 441 -22.25 7.21 -8.91
N LEU A 442 -21.09 7.58 -8.36
CA LEU A 442 -21.00 8.52 -7.23
C LEU A 442 -21.43 9.95 -7.61
N LEU A 443 -21.01 10.46 -8.78
CA LEU A 443 -21.41 11.78 -9.27
C LEU A 443 -22.91 11.84 -9.60
N ALA A 444 -23.46 10.77 -10.20
CA ALA A 444 -24.89 10.64 -10.43
C ALA A 444 -25.70 10.64 -9.12
N TYR A 445 -25.24 9.91 -8.10
CA TYR A 445 -25.82 9.92 -6.76
C TYR A 445 -25.83 11.32 -6.11
N ILE A 446 -24.72 12.06 -6.20
CA ILE A 446 -24.61 13.44 -5.67
C ILE A 446 -25.63 14.35 -6.34
N LYS A 447 -25.77 14.26 -7.67
CA LYS A 447 -26.78 15.00 -8.43
C LYS A 447 -28.19 14.62 -7.99
N ASN A 448 -28.50 13.33 -7.84
CA ASN A 448 -29.83 12.83 -7.47
C ASN A 448 -30.25 13.20 -6.04
N ILE A 449 -29.32 13.31 -5.09
CA ILE A 449 -29.63 13.82 -3.74
C ILE A 449 -29.87 15.33 -3.74
N CYS A 450 -29.12 16.08 -4.55
CA CYS A 450 -29.20 17.53 -4.58
C CYS A 450 -30.38 18.05 -5.41
N TYR A 451 -30.77 17.36 -6.49
CA TYR A 451 -31.83 17.81 -7.40
C TYR A 451 -33.07 16.92 -7.30
N VAL A 452 -34.16 17.51 -6.81
CA VAL A 452 -35.50 16.88 -6.80
C VAL A 452 -36.33 17.55 -7.90
N ASN A 453 -36.84 16.76 -8.85
CA ASN A 453 -37.61 17.24 -10.01
C ASN A 453 -36.90 18.38 -10.79
N GLY A 454 -35.57 18.31 -10.90
CA GLY A 454 -34.74 19.34 -11.55
C GLY A 454 -34.49 20.60 -10.71
N THR A 455 -35.03 20.70 -9.50
CA THR A 455 -34.81 21.83 -8.58
C THR A 455 -33.82 21.48 -7.47
N LEU A 456 -32.92 22.41 -7.13
CA LEU A 456 -31.87 22.19 -6.12
C LEU A 456 -32.44 22.26 -4.69
N GLU A 457 -32.52 21.13 -3.99
CA GLU A 457 -32.98 21.07 -2.60
C GLU A 457 -31.86 21.43 -1.62
N LEU A 458 -31.85 22.69 -1.19
CA LEU A 458 -30.76 23.25 -0.40
C LEU A 458 -30.48 22.54 0.94
N THR A 459 -31.49 21.92 1.57
CA THR A 459 -31.33 21.23 2.86
C THR A 459 -30.48 19.98 2.69
N ARG A 460 -30.90 19.03 1.84
CA ARG A 460 -30.12 17.83 1.49
C ARG A 460 -28.74 18.15 0.96
N THR A 461 -28.62 19.16 0.08
CA THR A 461 -27.33 19.61 -0.44
C THR A 461 -26.39 20.08 0.67
N LYS A 462 -26.88 20.86 1.64
CA LYS A 462 -26.07 21.33 2.79
C LYS A 462 -25.64 20.18 3.71
N GLU A 463 -26.49 19.18 3.91
CA GLU A 463 -26.15 18.01 4.72
C GLU A 463 -25.11 17.13 4.03
N LEU A 464 -25.32 16.81 2.75
CA LEU A 464 -24.37 16.06 1.93
C LEU A 464 -23.02 16.78 1.85
N TYR A 465 -23.02 18.11 1.73
CA TYR A 465 -21.81 18.93 1.76
C TYR A 465 -21.04 18.77 3.08
N ARG A 466 -21.70 18.77 4.24
CA ARG A 466 -21.02 18.56 5.54
C ARG A 466 -20.38 17.18 5.62
N ASP A 467 -21.11 16.14 5.21
CA ASP A 467 -20.61 14.76 5.26
C ASP A 467 -19.40 14.59 4.32
N LEU A 468 -19.47 15.15 3.11
CA LEU A 468 -18.38 15.10 2.14
C LEU A 468 -17.18 15.97 2.54
N ILE A 469 -17.35 17.12 3.20
CA ILE A 469 -16.23 17.90 3.76
C ILE A 469 -15.55 17.15 4.91
N ALA A 470 -16.31 16.44 5.75
CA ALA A 470 -15.73 15.60 6.79
C ALA A 470 -14.93 14.42 6.21
N VAL A 471 -15.42 13.80 5.13
CA VAL A 471 -14.67 12.76 4.39
C VAL A 471 -13.46 13.36 3.66
N PHE A 472 -13.58 14.56 3.09
CA PHE A 472 -12.47 15.27 2.42
C PHE A 472 -11.33 15.54 3.40
N ASP A 473 -11.62 16.11 4.57
CA ASP A 473 -10.62 16.38 5.62
C ASP A 473 -9.93 15.11 6.14
N LYS A 474 -10.65 13.98 6.18
CA LYS A 474 -10.17 12.72 6.75
C LYS A 474 -9.40 11.85 5.75
N LEU A 475 -9.81 11.85 4.47
CA LEU A 475 -9.28 10.95 3.44
C LEU A 475 -8.66 11.69 2.25
N ILE A 476 -9.36 12.61 1.60
CA ILE A 476 -8.93 13.20 0.33
C ILE A 476 -7.79 14.22 0.52
N LEU A 477 -7.85 15.06 1.57
CA LEU A 477 -6.84 16.08 1.85
C LEU A 477 -5.49 15.51 2.33
N PRO A 478 -5.43 14.40 3.12
CA PRO A 478 -4.16 13.75 3.47
C PRO A 478 -3.59 12.81 2.40
N THR A 479 -4.39 12.31 1.46
CA THR A 479 -3.92 11.40 0.41
C THR A 479 -3.18 12.16 -0.70
N HIS A 480 -1.93 11.77 -0.95
CA HIS A 480 -1.14 12.26 -2.08
C HIS A 480 -1.47 11.47 -3.37
N ALA A 481 -1.12 12.03 -4.53
CA ALA A 481 -1.21 11.40 -5.87
C ALA A 481 -2.60 10.96 -6.40
N SER A 482 -3.69 11.11 -5.64
CA SER A 482 -5.07 10.91 -6.14
C SER A 482 -5.37 11.88 -7.27
N CYS A 483 -5.86 11.40 -8.42
CA CYS A 483 -6.05 12.22 -9.63
C CYS A 483 -7.52 12.56 -9.93
N HIS A 484 -8.47 11.77 -9.41
CA HIS A 484 -9.86 11.83 -9.84
C HIS A 484 -10.87 11.99 -8.69
N VAL A 485 -10.65 11.38 -7.53
CA VAL A 485 -11.69 11.29 -6.48
C VAL A 485 -12.03 12.66 -5.87
N GLN A 486 -11.08 13.59 -5.81
CA GLN A 486 -11.27 14.97 -5.38
C GLN A 486 -12.32 15.75 -6.20
N TYR A 487 -12.59 15.34 -7.45
CA TYR A 487 -13.61 15.97 -8.28
C TYR A 487 -15.04 15.78 -7.75
N VAL A 488 -15.26 14.87 -6.79
CA VAL A 488 -16.50 14.77 -6.00
C VAL A 488 -16.88 16.11 -5.35
N ILE A 489 -15.91 16.79 -4.71
CA ILE A 489 -16.14 18.09 -4.07
C ILE A 489 -16.28 19.20 -5.13
N PHE A 490 -15.45 19.14 -6.17
CA PHE A 490 -15.48 20.10 -7.29
C PHE A 490 -16.85 20.13 -7.96
N TYR A 491 -17.41 18.96 -8.26
CA TYR A 491 -18.72 18.79 -8.86
C TYR A 491 -19.85 19.33 -7.97
N LEU A 492 -19.86 18.97 -6.69
CA LEU A 492 -20.86 19.50 -5.74
C LEU A 492 -20.79 21.03 -5.60
N CYS A 493 -19.58 21.61 -5.59
CA CYS A 493 -19.40 23.06 -5.52
C CYS A 493 -19.96 23.79 -6.75
N SER A 494 -20.05 23.13 -7.92
CA SER A 494 -20.61 23.73 -9.14
C SER A 494 -22.12 24.02 -9.05
N PHE A 495 -22.86 23.33 -8.18
CA PHE A 495 -24.32 23.46 -8.08
C PHE A 495 -24.76 24.81 -7.50
N ARG A 496 -23.91 25.46 -6.68
CA ARG A 496 -24.19 26.77 -6.09
C ARG A 496 -22.91 27.44 -5.59
N LEU A 497 -22.70 28.69 -6.00
CA LEU A 497 -21.56 29.52 -5.59
C LEU A 497 -21.25 29.50 -4.09
N GLY A 498 -22.28 29.61 -3.24
CA GLY A 498 -22.10 29.59 -1.78
C GLY A 498 -21.55 28.27 -1.20
N LEU A 499 -21.55 27.16 -1.96
CA LEU A 499 -20.84 25.93 -1.59
C LEU A 499 -19.34 26.04 -1.93
N ALA A 500 -19.04 26.58 -3.11
CA ALA A 500 -17.66 26.85 -3.54
C ALA A 500 -16.96 27.87 -2.64
N GLU A 501 -17.67 28.93 -2.23
CA GLU A 501 -17.19 29.93 -1.28
C GLU A 501 -16.96 29.32 0.11
N ALA A 502 -17.87 28.48 0.59
CA ALA A 502 -17.70 27.76 1.86
C ALA A 502 -16.52 26.77 1.82
N PHE A 503 -16.24 26.15 0.67
CA PHE A 503 -15.10 25.24 0.48
C PHE A 503 -13.77 26.01 0.49
N LEU A 504 -13.71 27.13 -0.22
CA LEU A 504 -12.58 28.05 -0.21
C LEU A 504 -12.32 28.62 1.20
N GLU A 505 -13.36 29.01 1.95
CA GLU A 505 -13.25 29.47 3.33
C GLU A 505 -12.74 28.34 4.27
N HIS A 506 -13.19 27.10 4.06
CA HIS A 506 -12.72 25.93 4.81
C HIS A 506 -11.24 25.65 4.59
N LEU A 507 -10.79 25.58 3.33
CA LEU A 507 -9.38 25.43 2.98
C LEU A 507 -8.52 26.60 3.51
N TRP A 508 -9.05 27.83 3.45
CA TRP A 508 -8.35 29.01 3.96
C TRP A 508 -8.10 28.92 5.47
N LYS A 509 -9.10 28.49 6.24
CA LYS A 509 -8.94 28.20 7.69
C LYS A 509 -7.89 27.13 7.96
N LYS A 510 -7.72 26.13 7.06
CA LYS A 510 -6.64 25.14 7.18
C LYS A 510 -5.26 25.80 7.07
N ILE A 511 -5.06 26.67 6.08
CA ILE A 511 -3.79 27.39 5.85
C ILE A 511 -3.48 28.36 7.00
N GLN A 512 -4.49 29.06 7.51
CA GLN A 512 -4.29 30.03 8.61
C GLN A 512 -3.92 29.37 9.94
N SER A 513 -4.57 28.26 10.32
CA SER A 513 -4.38 27.70 11.67
C SER A 513 -2.99 27.07 11.86
N PRO A 514 -2.16 27.55 12.81
CA PRO A 514 -0.88 26.94 13.12
C PRO A 514 -0.99 25.55 13.77
N SER A 515 -2.20 25.14 14.18
CA SER A 515 -2.45 23.79 14.72
C SER A 515 -2.39 22.69 13.67
N ASN A 516 -2.50 23.04 12.37
CA ASN A 516 -2.47 22.07 11.29
C ASN A 516 -1.00 21.77 10.87
N PRO A 517 -0.65 20.50 10.61
CA PRO A 517 0.67 20.14 10.09
C PRO A 517 1.02 20.92 8.82
N ALA A 518 2.31 21.25 8.64
CA ALA A 518 2.77 22.03 7.49
C ALA A 518 2.42 21.38 6.14
N VAL A 519 2.42 20.04 6.06
CA VAL A 519 1.99 19.28 4.87
C VAL A 519 0.52 19.61 4.52
N ILE A 520 -0.42 19.41 5.45
CA ILE A 520 -1.85 19.71 5.24
C ILE A 520 -2.08 21.18 4.84
N ARG A 521 -1.30 22.11 5.41
CA ARG A 521 -1.36 23.54 5.04
C ARG A 521 -0.88 23.80 3.61
N GLN A 522 0.15 23.08 3.15
CA GLN A 522 0.64 23.14 1.77
C GLN A 522 -0.37 22.53 0.79
N THR A 523 -0.89 21.33 1.07
CA THR A 523 -1.89 20.67 0.24
C THR A 523 -3.16 21.53 0.14
N ALA A 524 -3.61 22.15 1.23
CA ALA A 524 -4.75 23.07 1.21
C ALA A 524 -4.50 24.30 0.30
N ALA A 525 -3.28 24.85 0.27
CA ALA A 525 -2.92 25.92 -0.66
C ALA A 525 -2.95 25.43 -2.13
N GLY A 526 -2.44 24.22 -2.41
CA GLY A 526 -2.55 23.56 -3.71
C GLY A 526 -4.01 23.39 -4.17
N TYR A 527 -4.88 22.92 -3.28
CA TYR A 527 -6.33 22.82 -3.52
C TYR A 527 -6.95 24.19 -3.84
N ILE A 528 -6.65 25.26 -3.08
CA ILE A 528 -7.15 26.61 -3.40
C ILE A 528 -6.67 27.08 -4.77
N GLY A 529 -5.37 27.04 -5.03
CA GLY A 529 -4.79 27.54 -6.29
C GLY A 529 -5.33 26.80 -7.51
N SER A 530 -5.41 25.47 -7.43
CA SER A 530 -5.96 24.64 -8.49
C SER A 530 -7.46 24.87 -8.68
N PHE A 531 -8.25 24.97 -7.61
CA PHE A 531 -9.69 25.24 -7.69
C PHE A 531 -10.00 26.61 -8.31
N LEU A 532 -9.31 27.67 -7.87
CA LEU A 532 -9.48 29.02 -8.42
C LEU A 532 -9.12 29.10 -9.91
N ALA A 533 -8.06 28.41 -10.32
CA ALA A 533 -7.64 28.34 -11.73
C ALA A 533 -8.62 27.53 -12.61
N ARG A 534 -9.11 26.39 -12.12
CA ARG A 534 -9.77 25.36 -12.94
C ARG A 534 -11.31 25.37 -12.87
N ALA A 535 -11.93 25.95 -11.85
CA ALA A 535 -13.39 25.97 -11.70
C ALA A 535 -14.05 27.05 -12.60
N LYS A 536 -14.56 26.67 -13.78
CA LYS A 536 -15.16 27.60 -14.75
C LYS A 536 -16.39 28.36 -14.21
N PHE A 537 -17.08 27.78 -13.24
CA PHE A 537 -18.28 28.34 -12.60
C PHE A 537 -17.99 29.42 -11.53
N LEU A 538 -16.73 29.68 -11.17
CA LEU A 538 -16.40 30.74 -10.21
C LEU A 538 -16.43 32.14 -10.86
N PRO A 539 -17.19 33.09 -10.30
CA PRO A 539 -17.11 34.49 -10.69
C PRO A 539 -15.74 35.09 -10.38
N ILE A 540 -15.29 36.02 -11.22
CA ILE A 540 -14.01 36.71 -11.03
C ILE A 540 -13.96 37.53 -9.73
N GLN A 541 -15.10 37.93 -9.18
CA GLN A 541 -15.23 38.60 -7.89
C GLN A 541 -14.81 37.68 -6.74
N THR A 542 -15.24 36.41 -6.76
CA THR A 542 -14.83 35.41 -5.76
C THR A 542 -13.34 35.09 -5.87
N VAL A 543 -12.81 34.99 -7.10
CA VAL A 543 -11.35 34.82 -7.33
C VAL A 543 -10.56 36.00 -6.76
N LYS A 544 -10.98 37.25 -7.02
CA LYS A 544 -10.35 38.45 -6.44
C LYS A 544 -10.45 38.47 -4.92
N ALA A 545 -11.61 38.16 -4.35
CA ALA A 545 -11.78 38.06 -2.90
C ALA A 545 -10.84 37.01 -2.25
N CYS A 546 -10.56 35.89 -2.92
CA CYS A 546 -9.56 34.93 -2.43
C CYS A 546 -8.13 35.47 -2.55
N LEU A 547 -7.76 36.16 -3.64
CA LEU A 547 -6.44 36.81 -3.75
C LEU A 547 -6.25 37.90 -2.69
N ASP A 548 -7.32 38.65 -2.38
CA ASP A 548 -7.38 39.68 -1.33
C ASP A 548 -7.26 39.09 0.10
N LEU A 549 -7.31 37.75 0.25
CA LEU A 549 -6.98 37.04 1.49
C LEU A 549 -5.56 36.46 1.46
N LEU A 550 -5.19 35.79 0.37
CA LEU A 550 -3.89 35.12 0.21
C LEU A 550 -2.73 36.11 0.17
N VAL A 551 -2.83 37.18 -0.62
CA VAL A 551 -1.73 38.13 -0.87
C VAL A 551 -1.39 38.97 0.37
N PRO A 552 -2.36 39.55 1.12
CA PRO A 552 -2.03 40.24 2.37
C PRO A 552 -1.41 39.31 3.43
N TRP A 553 -1.80 38.03 3.46
CA TRP A 553 -1.17 37.04 4.34
C TRP A 553 0.28 36.74 3.93
N LEU A 554 0.59 36.66 2.64
CA LEU A 554 1.99 36.57 2.16
C LEU A 554 2.81 37.79 2.59
N HIS A 555 2.27 39.00 2.44
CA HIS A 555 2.92 40.25 2.88
C HIS A 555 3.14 40.32 4.40
N GLN A 556 2.19 39.81 5.19
CA GLN A 556 2.31 39.69 6.65
C GLN A 556 3.34 38.63 7.04
N TYR A 557 3.38 37.49 6.33
CA TYR A 557 4.37 36.45 6.55
C TYR A 557 5.78 36.96 6.28
N ILE A 558 6.02 37.61 5.14
CA ILE A 558 7.30 38.25 4.79
C ILE A 558 7.73 39.22 5.91
N HIS A 559 6.83 40.13 6.33
CA HIS A 559 7.13 41.08 7.41
C HIS A 559 7.51 40.39 8.74
N SER A 560 6.87 39.27 9.07
CA SER A 560 7.18 38.50 10.28
C SER A 560 8.55 37.79 10.23
N GLN A 561 9.04 37.44 9.02
CA GLN A 561 10.34 36.79 8.84
C GLN A 561 11.46 37.82 8.68
N ASP A 562 11.24 38.93 7.98
CA ASP A 562 12.20 40.05 7.84
C ASP A 562 12.61 40.64 9.20
N ALA A 563 11.73 40.58 10.20
CA ALA A 563 11.99 41.01 11.58
C ALA A 563 12.78 39.99 12.43
N GLY A 564 13.10 38.80 11.89
CA GLY A 564 13.72 37.71 12.63
C GLY A 564 14.95 37.11 11.94
N SER A 565 15.73 36.32 12.69
CA SER A 565 16.96 35.67 12.19
C SER A 565 16.72 34.51 11.20
N LYS A 566 15.53 34.42 10.60
CA LYS A 566 15.07 33.30 9.75
C LYS A 566 14.66 33.73 8.34
N ALA A 567 15.09 34.91 7.88
CA ALA A 567 14.83 35.39 6.52
C ALA A 567 15.78 34.74 5.49
N PHE A 568 15.66 33.42 5.27
CA PHE A 568 16.42 32.69 4.24
C PHE A 568 15.58 31.63 3.53
N CYS A 569 16.07 31.15 2.38
CA CYS A 569 15.37 30.18 1.55
C CYS A 569 15.47 28.76 2.13
N ASP A 570 14.39 28.25 2.73
CA ASP A 570 14.28 26.88 3.29
C ASP A 570 12.85 26.36 3.16
N VAL A 571 12.69 25.27 2.40
CA VAL A 571 11.39 24.66 2.11
C VAL A 571 10.77 23.99 3.34
N SER A 572 11.58 23.39 4.20
CA SER A 572 11.11 22.70 5.40
C SER A 572 10.46 23.67 6.41
N LEU A 573 11.01 24.89 6.49
CA LEU A 573 10.56 25.95 7.38
C LEU A 573 9.44 26.80 6.78
N HIS A 574 9.52 27.11 5.48
CA HIS A 574 8.62 28.06 4.80
C HIS A 574 7.66 27.42 3.78
N GLY A 575 7.55 26.08 3.74
CA GLY A 575 6.70 25.34 2.81
C GLY A 575 5.29 25.92 2.60
N PRO A 576 4.48 26.16 3.65
CA PRO A 576 3.15 26.77 3.51
C PRO A 576 3.15 28.18 2.86
N PHE A 577 4.21 28.96 3.03
CA PHE A 577 4.38 30.24 2.36
C PHE A 577 4.65 30.03 0.85
N TYR A 578 5.55 29.12 0.49
CA TYR A 578 5.85 28.80 -0.91
C TYR A 578 4.66 28.19 -1.65
N ALA A 579 3.95 27.24 -1.05
CA ALA A 579 2.72 26.67 -1.62
C ALA A 579 1.63 27.74 -1.83
N THR A 580 1.52 28.72 -0.92
CA THR A 580 0.60 29.86 -1.07
C THR A 580 1.04 30.83 -2.17
N CYS A 581 2.35 31.14 -2.28
CA CYS A 581 2.91 31.89 -3.41
C CYS A 581 2.57 31.21 -4.74
N GLN A 582 2.78 29.89 -4.84
CA GLN A 582 2.49 29.14 -6.04
C GLN A 582 1.00 29.09 -6.38
N ALA A 583 0.12 28.95 -5.38
CA ALA A 583 -1.33 29.02 -5.56
C ALA A 583 -1.76 30.38 -6.16
N VAL A 584 -1.17 31.48 -5.68
CA VAL A 584 -1.39 32.83 -6.21
C VAL A 584 -0.84 32.97 -7.64
N PHE A 585 0.38 32.51 -7.91
CA PHE A 585 0.99 32.57 -9.24
C PHE A 585 0.17 31.75 -10.27
N TYR A 586 -0.21 30.52 -9.93
CA TYR A 586 -1.03 29.64 -10.76
C TYR A 586 -2.43 30.22 -11.02
N THR A 587 -3.07 30.80 -10.00
CA THR A 587 -4.35 31.50 -10.16
C THR A 587 -4.22 32.67 -11.15
N LEU A 588 -3.18 33.49 -11.04
CA LEU A 588 -2.94 34.59 -11.99
C LEU A 588 -2.70 34.07 -13.41
N VAL A 589 -1.90 33.00 -13.56
CA VAL A 589 -1.61 32.37 -14.86
C VAL A 589 -2.91 32.02 -15.60
N PHE A 590 -3.89 31.40 -14.93
CA PHE A 590 -5.17 31.04 -15.55
C PHE A 590 -6.21 32.17 -15.64
N ARG A 591 -6.19 33.16 -14.73
CA ARG A 591 -7.29 34.15 -14.59
C ARG A 591 -6.95 35.56 -15.06
N HIS A 592 -5.69 35.89 -15.36
CA HIS A 592 -5.26 37.25 -15.73
C HIS A 592 -6.14 37.92 -16.80
N ARG A 593 -6.54 37.19 -17.86
CA ARG A 593 -7.42 37.72 -18.93
C ARG A 593 -8.72 38.26 -18.33
N GLN A 594 -9.46 37.41 -17.61
CA GLN A 594 -10.74 37.74 -16.97
C GLN A 594 -10.62 38.83 -15.89
N MET A 595 -9.46 38.97 -15.23
CA MET A 595 -9.23 40.02 -14.23
C MET A 595 -9.09 41.43 -14.84
N VAL A 596 -8.67 41.50 -16.10
CA VAL A 596 -8.33 42.70 -16.87
C VAL A 596 -9.41 43.04 -17.91
N GLU A 597 -10.18 42.05 -18.34
CA GLU A 597 -11.31 42.14 -19.27
C GLU A 597 -12.38 43.14 -18.82
N GLY A 598 -13.04 43.78 -19.79
CA GLY A 598 -14.06 44.81 -19.57
C GLY A 598 -13.52 46.20 -19.15
N ASN A 599 -12.51 46.29 -18.28
CA ASN A 599 -11.88 47.57 -17.92
C ASN A 599 -10.40 47.43 -17.58
N LEU A 600 -9.56 47.50 -18.61
CA LEU A 600 -8.09 47.40 -18.55
C LEU A 600 -7.48 48.24 -17.41
N ARG A 601 -7.87 49.52 -17.27
CA ARG A 601 -7.31 50.41 -16.24
C ARG A 601 -7.65 49.96 -14.81
N LYS A 602 -8.91 49.57 -14.55
CA LYS A 602 -9.32 49.07 -13.23
C LYS A 602 -8.73 47.69 -12.93
N GLY A 603 -8.56 46.85 -13.95
CA GLY A 603 -7.90 45.54 -13.83
C GLY A 603 -6.41 45.66 -13.48
N LEU A 604 -5.68 46.52 -14.19
CA LEU A 604 -4.26 46.79 -13.92
C LEU A 604 -4.05 47.42 -12.54
N ALA A 605 -4.81 48.47 -12.19
CA ALA A 605 -4.71 49.10 -10.87
C ALA A 605 -4.96 48.10 -9.71
N TYR A 606 -5.82 47.10 -9.91
CA TYR A 606 -6.00 46.01 -8.95
C TYR A 606 -4.78 45.08 -8.88
N LEU A 607 -4.17 44.72 -10.01
CA LEU A 607 -2.96 43.87 -10.04
C LEU A 607 -1.73 44.58 -9.47
N GLU A 608 -1.60 45.89 -9.69
CA GLU A 608 -0.59 46.76 -9.07
C GLU A 608 -0.74 46.80 -7.55
N MET A 609 -1.98 46.93 -7.05
CA MET A 609 -2.31 46.95 -5.62
C MET A 609 -1.87 45.68 -4.87
N LEU A 610 -1.83 44.51 -5.55
CA LEU A 610 -1.35 43.25 -4.95
C LEU A 610 0.16 43.27 -4.63
N ASN A 611 0.93 44.18 -5.23
CA ASN A 611 2.37 44.36 -5.01
C ASN A 611 3.16 43.04 -5.10
N PHE A 612 3.13 42.41 -6.28
CA PHE A 612 3.90 41.19 -6.55
C PHE A 612 5.42 41.40 -6.48
N GLU A 613 5.90 42.62 -6.71
CA GLU A 613 7.34 42.97 -6.64
C GLU A 613 7.92 42.60 -5.28
N ARG A 614 7.26 43.02 -4.19
CA ARG A 614 7.68 42.67 -2.82
C ARG A 614 7.69 41.17 -2.54
N ILE A 615 6.79 40.40 -3.16
CA ILE A 615 6.72 38.94 -2.97
C ILE A 615 7.90 38.25 -3.67
N VAL A 616 8.22 38.62 -4.91
CA VAL A 616 9.31 37.96 -5.66
C VAL A 616 10.71 38.44 -5.24
N MET A 617 10.84 39.67 -4.75
CA MET A 617 12.12 40.26 -4.30
C MET A 617 12.47 39.94 -2.83
N CYS A 618 11.61 39.25 -2.08
CA CYS A 618 11.89 38.93 -0.67
C CYS A 618 13.02 37.90 -0.51
N GLN A 619 13.69 37.90 0.66
CA GLN A 619 14.84 37.01 0.94
C GLN A 619 14.48 35.52 0.93
N LEU A 620 13.19 35.18 1.08
CA LEU A 620 12.69 33.80 0.97
C LEU A 620 12.72 33.27 -0.48
N ASN A 621 12.81 34.15 -1.49
CA ASN A 621 13.00 33.81 -2.91
C ASN A 621 12.05 32.73 -3.46
N PRO A 622 10.72 32.99 -3.49
CA PRO A 622 9.74 31.99 -3.94
C PRO A 622 9.93 31.55 -5.40
N LEU A 623 10.53 32.39 -6.26
CA LEU A 623 10.83 32.05 -7.65
C LEU A 623 11.88 30.96 -7.82
N LYS A 624 12.68 30.66 -6.78
CA LYS A 624 13.63 29.53 -6.77
C LYS A 624 12.97 28.19 -6.41
N VAL A 625 11.85 28.24 -5.68
CA VAL A 625 11.26 27.09 -4.98
C VAL A 625 9.95 26.62 -5.63
N CYS A 626 9.16 27.53 -6.20
CA CYS A 626 7.94 27.20 -6.94
C CYS A 626 8.25 26.55 -8.30
N LEU A 627 7.34 25.71 -8.79
CA LEU A 627 7.49 24.94 -10.04
C LEU A 627 7.92 25.83 -11.23
N PRO A 628 9.04 25.52 -11.93
CA PRO A 628 9.59 26.38 -13.00
C PRO A 628 8.61 26.72 -14.13
N ALA A 629 7.72 25.80 -14.50
CA ALA A 629 6.68 26.07 -15.51
C ALA A 629 5.75 27.21 -15.07
N VAL A 630 5.34 27.23 -13.81
CA VAL A 630 4.43 28.25 -13.25
C VAL A 630 5.16 29.58 -13.07
N THR A 631 6.40 29.58 -12.59
CA THR A 631 7.18 30.82 -12.40
C THR A 631 7.55 31.48 -13.74
N ASN A 632 7.87 30.70 -14.77
CA ASN A 632 8.12 31.21 -16.13
C ASN A 632 6.85 31.80 -16.78
N MET A 633 5.71 31.12 -16.68
CA MET A 633 4.43 31.64 -17.18
C MET A 633 3.99 32.90 -16.41
N PHE A 634 4.15 32.91 -15.09
CA PHE A 634 3.93 34.08 -14.26
C PHE A 634 4.83 35.25 -14.70
N ALA A 635 6.13 35.03 -14.90
CA ALA A 635 7.08 36.03 -15.37
C ALA A 635 6.73 36.60 -16.76
N ALA A 636 6.22 35.76 -17.67
CA ALA A 636 5.75 36.21 -18.98
C ALA A 636 4.52 37.14 -18.86
N ILE A 637 3.58 36.81 -17.97
CA ILE A 637 2.35 37.58 -17.73
C ILE A 637 2.64 38.89 -16.98
N THR A 638 3.46 38.88 -15.92
CA THR A 638 3.84 40.10 -15.21
C THR A 638 4.65 41.05 -16.10
N ARG A 639 5.46 40.52 -17.02
CA ARG A 639 6.12 41.31 -18.06
C ARG A 639 5.12 41.89 -19.07
N LYS A 640 4.15 41.10 -19.57
CA LYS A 640 3.11 41.57 -20.53
C LYS A 640 2.32 42.76 -19.98
N TYR A 641 2.05 42.79 -18.68
CA TYR A 641 1.34 43.87 -18.00
C TYR A 641 2.24 44.90 -17.30
N GLN A 642 3.57 44.83 -17.49
CA GLN A 642 4.57 45.72 -16.87
C GLN A 642 4.50 45.80 -15.33
N LEU A 643 4.02 44.74 -14.67
CA LEU A 643 3.86 44.68 -13.22
C LEU A 643 5.20 44.40 -12.50
N VAL A 644 5.96 43.39 -12.95
CA VAL A 644 7.23 42.97 -12.33
C VAL A 644 8.13 42.26 -13.36
N PHE A 645 9.43 42.57 -13.33
CA PHE A 645 10.47 41.94 -14.15
C PHE A 645 11.16 40.78 -13.41
N CYS A 646 10.59 39.57 -13.51
CA CYS A 646 11.09 38.40 -12.78
C CYS A 646 12.31 37.71 -13.43
N TYR A 647 12.56 37.90 -14.72
CA TYR A 647 13.57 37.14 -15.48
C TYR A 647 15.00 37.26 -14.94
N THR A 648 15.40 38.45 -14.46
CA THR A 648 16.73 38.66 -13.87
C THR A 648 16.93 37.89 -12.56
N ILE A 649 15.85 37.71 -11.79
CA ILE A 649 15.82 36.91 -10.56
C ILE A 649 15.91 35.42 -10.91
N ILE A 650 15.11 34.96 -11.87
CA ILE A 650 15.11 33.57 -12.35
C ILE A 650 16.49 33.20 -12.91
N GLU A 651 17.08 34.06 -13.74
CA GLU A 651 18.42 33.83 -14.28
C GLU A 651 19.50 33.83 -13.19
N ARG A 652 19.42 34.73 -12.21
CA ARG A 652 20.29 34.70 -11.01
C ARG A 652 20.12 33.41 -10.22
N ASN A 653 18.89 32.92 -10.03
CA ASN A 653 18.61 31.68 -9.34
C ASN A 653 19.22 30.47 -10.08
N ASN A 654 19.08 30.43 -11.40
CA ASN A 654 19.66 29.39 -12.26
C ASN A 654 21.20 29.41 -12.21
N ARG A 655 21.82 30.60 -12.23
CA ARG A 655 23.28 30.76 -12.05
C ARG A 655 23.76 30.37 -10.64
N GLN A 656 22.92 30.53 -9.61
CA GLN A 656 23.16 30.03 -8.25
C GLN A 656 22.83 28.52 -8.08
N LEU A 657 22.28 27.89 -9.12
CA LEU A 657 21.96 26.47 -9.23
C LEU A 657 23.01 25.70 -10.05
N LEU A 658 24.20 26.27 -10.25
CA LEU A 658 25.36 25.50 -10.70
C LEU A 658 25.53 24.27 -9.79
N PRO A 659 25.73 23.06 -10.35
CA PRO A 659 25.65 21.82 -9.60
C PRO A 659 26.87 21.63 -8.69
N VAL A 660 26.83 22.23 -7.51
CA VAL A 660 27.64 21.77 -6.39
C VAL A 660 27.06 20.42 -5.97
N VAL A 661 27.72 19.33 -6.38
CA VAL A 661 27.40 17.97 -5.94
C VAL A 661 27.62 17.90 -4.42
N ARG A 662 26.57 18.21 -3.67
CA ARG A 662 26.49 17.97 -2.24
C ARG A 662 25.89 16.58 -2.04
N SER A 663 26.77 15.60 -1.92
CA SER A 663 26.42 14.26 -1.43
C SER A 663 25.99 14.34 0.03
N SER A 664 24.71 14.61 0.28
CA SER A 664 24.07 14.28 1.55
C SER A 664 24.01 12.76 1.71
N LEU A 665 24.25 12.25 2.91
CA LEU A 665 24.34 10.81 3.17
C LEU A 665 23.00 10.12 2.93
N GLY A 666 22.99 9.13 2.02
CA GLY A 666 21.76 8.45 1.59
C GLY A 666 21.50 8.76 0.12
N GLY A 667 21.72 7.75 -0.73
CA GLY A 667 21.54 7.92 -2.16
C GLY A 667 20.08 8.14 -2.50
N ASP A 668 19.81 9.22 -3.20
CA ASP A 668 18.97 9.14 -4.39
C ASP A 668 19.55 10.08 -5.45
N SER A 669 19.70 9.60 -6.69
CA SER A 669 20.23 10.42 -7.79
C SER A 669 19.09 11.24 -8.36
N LEU A 670 18.63 12.23 -7.59
CA LEU A 670 17.57 13.14 -8.03
C LEU A 670 18.07 13.92 -9.24
N THR A 671 17.55 13.54 -10.41
CA THR A 671 17.54 14.38 -11.59
C THR A 671 17.08 15.79 -11.21
N THR A 672 17.66 16.81 -11.83
CA THR A 672 17.50 18.23 -11.46
C THR A 672 16.10 18.82 -11.72
N ASN A 673 15.10 17.96 -11.91
CA ASN A 673 13.68 18.27 -12.06
C ASN A 673 12.83 17.89 -10.83
N ALA A 674 13.44 17.35 -9.76
CA ALA A 674 12.75 17.11 -8.49
C ALA A 674 12.26 18.45 -7.89
N ASN A 675 10.95 18.68 -7.95
CA ASN A 675 10.33 19.90 -7.47
C ASN A 675 10.49 20.01 -5.94
N PRO A 676 11.17 21.05 -5.40
CA PRO A 676 11.45 21.14 -3.96
C PRO A 676 10.20 21.15 -3.07
N LEU A 677 9.05 21.54 -3.61
CA LEU A 677 7.76 21.59 -2.90
C LEU A 677 6.89 20.33 -3.05
N ASP A 678 7.31 19.35 -3.85
CA ASP A 678 6.45 18.25 -4.31
C ASP A 678 5.08 18.77 -4.81
N SER A 679 5.12 19.68 -5.79
CA SER A 679 3.93 20.46 -6.15
C SER A 679 2.88 19.64 -6.87
N PHE A 680 1.89 19.24 -6.10
CA PHE A 680 0.66 18.63 -6.57
C PHE A 680 -0.42 19.71 -6.87
N PHE A 681 -1.02 19.66 -8.07
CA PHE A 681 -2.18 20.47 -8.46
C PHE A 681 -3.44 19.58 -8.53
N PRO A 682 -4.31 19.57 -7.50
CA PRO A 682 -5.35 18.54 -7.37
C PRO A 682 -6.42 18.52 -8.46
N PHE A 683 -6.61 19.61 -9.22
CA PHE A 683 -7.57 19.68 -10.32
C PHE A 683 -6.88 19.86 -11.68
N ASP A 684 -5.74 19.20 -11.89
CA ASP A 684 -5.19 19.01 -13.23
C ASP A 684 -6.09 18.06 -14.09
N PRO A 685 -5.91 18.03 -15.44
CA PRO A 685 -6.96 17.58 -16.36
C PRO A 685 -7.51 16.17 -16.08
N TYR A 686 -8.84 16.09 -15.99
CA TYR A 686 -9.55 14.87 -15.68
C TYR A 686 -9.46 13.85 -16.83
N LEU A 687 -8.93 12.65 -16.57
CA LEU A 687 -8.65 11.65 -17.62
C LEU A 687 -9.81 10.70 -17.90
N LEU A 688 -10.64 10.38 -16.89
CA LEU A 688 -11.65 9.33 -17.02
C LEU A 688 -12.78 9.72 -17.99
N LYS A 689 -13.10 8.84 -18.94
CA LYS A 689 -13.96 9.12 -20.10
C LYS A 689 -15.44 9.30 -19.74
N ARG A 690 -16.09 8.31 -19.10
CA ARG A 690 -17.55 8.34 -18.82
C ARG A 690 -17.91 9.46 -17.85
N SER A 691 -17.24 9.49 -16.70
CA SER A 691 -17.44 10.48 -15.65
C SER A 691 -16.94 11.88 -16.06
N GLY A 692 -15.92 11.96 -16.93
CA GLY A 692 -15.39 13.21 -17.47
C GLY A 692 -16.44 14.05 -18.19
N LYS A 693 -17.43 13.43 -18.83
CA LYS A 693 -18.58 14.13 -19.45
C LYS A 693 -19.37 15.01 -18.48
N MET A 694 -19.37 14.69 -17.19
CA MET A 694 -20.02 15.50 -16.15
C MET A 694 -19.12 16.64 -15.63
N ILE A 695 -17.82 16.55 -15.82
CA ILE A 695 -16.80 17.50 -15.32
C ILE A 695 -16.41 18.52 -16.39
N GLN A 696 -16.22 18.10 -17.65
CA GLN A 696 -15.82 18.96 -18.77
C GLN A 696 -16.62 20.28 -18.90
N PRO A 697 -17.97 20.32 -18.76
CA PRO A 697 -18.72 21.57 -18.91
C PRO A 697 -18.42 22.63 -17.84
N ILE A 698 -18.02 22.19 -16.64
CA ILE A 698 -17.74 23.02 -15.46
C ILE A 698 -16.24 23.28 -15.23
N TYR A 699 -15.38 22.69 -16.06
CA TYR A 699 -13.93 22.74 -15.97
C TYR A 699 -13.33 23.76 -16.93
N GLN A 700 -12.20 24.37 -16.54
CA GLN A 700 -11.39 25.26 -17.38
C GLN A 700 -10.11 24.53 -17.80
N VAL A 701 -10.10 24.12 -19.06
CA VAL A 701 -8.91 23.60 -19.75
C VAL A 701 -7.87 24.73 -19.90
N TRP A 702 -6.60 24.38 -19.95
CA TRP A 702 -5.54 25.33 -20.28
C TRP A 702 -5.54 25.57 -21.79
N GLU A 703 -5.68 26.82 -22.20
CA GLU A 703 -5.46 27.23 -23.59
C GLU A 703 -4.03 27.74 -23.72
N GLU A 704 -3.27 27.21 -24.67
CA GLU A 704 -1.94 27.74 -24.94
C GLU A 704 -2.00 29.23 -25.28
N VAL A 705 -1.11 30.01 -24.66
CA VAL A 705 -0.97 31.42 -24.99
C VAL A 705 -0.27 31.52 -26.33
N SER A 706 -1.05 31.63 -27.41
CA SER A 706 -0.56 31.78 -28.78
C SER A 706 0.56 32.83 -28.86
N VAL A 707 1.78 32.37 -29.15
CA VAL A 707 3.00 33.20 -29.21
C VAL A 707 2.89 34.32 -30.26
N CYS A 708 1.95 34.21 -31.20
CA CYS A 708 1.54 35.22 -32.17
C CYS A 708 1.19 36.59 -31.57
N ASP A 709 0.84 36.65 -30.28
CA ASP A 709 0.50 37.88 -29.56
C ASP A 709 1.69 38.48 -28.78
N VAL A 710 2.89 37.86 -28.88
CA VAL A 710 4.14 38.24 -28.19
C VAL A 710 5.37 38.01 -29.08
N GLY A 711 5.35 38.54 -30.31
CA GLY A 711 6.53 38.55 -31.17
C GLY A 711 6.20 38.84 -32.64
N GLY A 712 6.84 39.86 -33.22
CA GLY A 712 6.65 40.19 -34.63
C GLY A 712 7.22 39.12 -35.55
N ALA A 713 6.43 38.76 -36.57
CA ALA A 713 6.81 38.12 -37.83
C ALA A 713 8.04 37.17 -37.84
N ARG A 714 7.77 35.87 -37.68
CA ARG A 714 8.42 34.85 -38.52
C ARG A 714 7.35 33.95 -39.12
N GLN A 715 7.20 34.05 -40.44
CA GLN A 715 6.35 33.13 -41.20
C GLN A 715 6.94 31.73 -41.17
N THR A 716 6.07 30.74 -41.01
CA THR A 716 6.35 29.36 -41.34
C THR A 716 6.49 29.22 -42.86
N VAL A 717 7.65 28.75 -43.32
CA VAL A 717 7.84 28.29 -44.70
C VAL A 717 8.07 26.78 -44.64
N LYS A 718 7.29 26.04 -45.45
CA LYS A 718 7.40 24.58 -45.58
C LYS A 718 8.78 24.18 -46.09
N LYS A 719 9.30 23.05 -45.60
CA LYS A 719 10.53 22.44 -46.11
C LYS A 719 10.20 21.46 -47.23
N ASP A 720 9.93 21.98 -48.43
CA ASP A 720 9.89 21.20 -49.67
C ASP A 720 11.11 21.54 -50.54
N SER A 721 11.98 20.55 -50.70
CA SER A 721 12.81 20.21 -51.88
C SER A 721 13.51 21.28 -52.78
N VAL A 722 14.78 20.97 -53.09
CA VAL A 722 15.56 21.25 -54.33
C VAL A 722 16.53 22.46 -54.36
N THR A 723 17.79 22.11 -54.70
CA THR A 723 18.94 22.86 -55.26
C THR A 723 19.66 23.99 -54.52
N GLU A 724 20.98 23.92 -54.72
CA GLU A 724 22.03 24.92 -54.55
C GLU A 724 21.76 26.22 -55.33
N GLU A 725 22.19 27.36 -54.80
CA GLU A 725 22.88 28.44 -55.53
C GLU A 725 23.49 29.43 -54.52
N ASP A 726 24.62 30.03 -54.89
CA ASP A 726 25.48 30.86 -54.03
C ASP A 726 24.89 32.26 -53.75
N ASP A 727 25.31 32.93 -52.67
CA ASP A 727 26.29 34.03 -52.81
C ASP A 727 26.72 34.74 -51.51
N ASP A 728 27.99 35.12 -51.58
CA ASP A 728 28.84 35.87 -50.65
C ASP A 728 28.31 37.22 -50.12
N PHE A 729 28.60 37.51 -48.84
CA PHE A 729 28.98 38.88 -48.44
C PHE A 729 29.93 38.92 -47.22
N LEU A 730 31.25 38.89 -47.50
CA LEU A 730 32.36 39.69 -46.92
C LEU A 730 32.28 40.13 -45.42
N ARG A 731 33.34 40.05 -44.58
CA ARG A 731 34.78 39.77 -44.79
C ARG A 731 35.54 39.70 -43.44
N GLY A 732 36.59 38.88 -43.37
CA GLY A 732 37.82 39.12 -42.58
C GLY A 732 37.75 39.05 -41.03
N GLU A 733 38.83 38.80 -40.29
CA GLU A 733 40.21 38.37 -40.63
C GLU A 733 40.79 37.62 -39.41
N SER A 734 41.55 36.52 -39.61
CA SER A 734 42.83 36.28 -38.91
C SER A 734 43.51 35.02 -39.42
N LEU A 735 44.76 35.19 -39.85
CA LEU A 735 45.62 34.27 -40.60
C LEU A 735 45.94 32.92 -39.94
N GLN A 736 46.31 31.97 -40.81
CA GLN A 736 46.88 30.64 -40.52
C GLN A 736 48.31 30.72 -39.96
N SER A 737 48.74 29.63 -39.30
CA SER A 737 50.08 29.08 -39.56
C SER A 737 50.07 27.56 -39.35
N GLU A 738 50.43 26.81 -40.40
CA GLU A 738 50.87 25.42 -40.25
C GLU A 738 52.27 25.37 -39.67
N ALA A 739 52.61 24.27 -38.96
CA ALA A 739 53.90 23.58 -39.03
C ALA A 739 53.84 22.28 -38.22
N ALA A 740 54.03 21.14 -38.86
CA ALA A 740 54.14 19.85 -38.18
C ALA A 740 55.61 19.50 -37.89
N VAL A 741 55.95 19.26 -36.62
CA VAL A 741 57.09 18.42 -36.20
C VAL A 741 56.68 17.70 -34.91
N GLY A 742 56.69 16.37 -34.91
CA GLY A 742 56.42 15.58 -33.71
C GLY A 742 57.69 15.08 -33.04
N PHE A 743 57.69 15.03 -31.70
CA PHE A 743 58.35 14.00 -30.88
C PHE A 743 57.66 13.94 -29.49
N ILE A 744 57.57 12.74 -28.93
CA ILE A 744 56.77 12.28 -27.77
C ILE A 744 57.73 11.92 -26.58
N PRO A 745 57.34 11.69 -25.30
CA PRO A 745 56.07 11.85 -24.54
C PRO A 745 56.17 12.76 -23.28
N GLY A 746 55.05 13.01 -22.58
CA GLY A 746 55.08 13.77 -21.31
C GLY A 746 53.81 13.80 -20.43
N SER A 747 53.18 12.65 -20.15
CA SER A 747 52.37 12.36 -18.94
C SER A 747 51.64 13.52 -18.21
N PHE A 748 50.35 13.74 -18.53
CA PHE A 748 49.26 13.79 -17.52
C PHE A 748 47.88 13.78 -18.22
N GLU A 749 47.28 12.61 -18.45
CA GLU A 749 45.87 12.54 -18.85
C GLU A 749 44.99 12.55 -17.61
N SER A 750 44.28 13.67 -17.44
CA SER A 750 43.16 13.76 -16.50
C SER A 750 42.00 12.94 -17.04
N HIS A 751 41.68 11.82 -16.40
CA HIS A 751 40.47 11.06 -16.71
C HIS A 751 39.23 11.93 -16.48
N SER A 752 38.64 12.40 -17.58
CA SER A 752 37.32 13.01 -17.63
C SER A 752 36.26 11.93 -17.50
N VAL A 753 35.36 12.08 -16.52
CA VAL A 753 34.18 11.21 -16.39
C VAL A 753 33.23 11.54 -17.53
N GLY A 754 33.16 10.64 -18.52
CA GLY A 754 32.27 10.77 -19.67
C GLY A 754 30.80 10.51 -19.33
N SER A 755 29.93 10.67 -20.33
CA SER A 755 28.50 10.42 -20.24
C SER A 755 28.22 8.94 -19.92
N PRO A 756 27.14 8.59 -19.19
CA PRO A 756 26.77 7.19 -18.94
C PRO A 756 26.77 6.26 -20.18
N PRO A 757 26.21 6.64 -21.36
CA PRO A 757 26.25 5.79 -22.55
C PRO A 757 27.66 5.60 -23.14
N ASP A 758 28.62 6.48 -22.85
CA ASP A 758 30.00 6.36 -23.33
C ASP A 758 30.78 5.34 -22.47
N SER A 759 30.57 5.36 -21.15
CA SER A 759 31.16 4.35 -20.25
C SER A 759 30.63 2.94 -20.50
N ALA A 760 29.33 2.79 -20.81
CA ALA A 760 28.74 1.49 -21.08
C ALA A 760 29.30 0.86 -22.37
N LYS A 761 29.45 1.64 -23.45
CA LYS A 761 30.07 1.17 -24.70
C LYS A 761 31.53 0.76 -24.48
N VAL A 762 32.32 1.59 -23.80
CA VAL A 762 33.73 1.28 -23.48
C VAL A 762 33.87 0.06 -22.57
N PHE A 763 32.88 -0.24 -21.72
CA PHE A 763 32.87 -1.45 -20.89
C PHE A 763 32.51 -2.70 -21.71
N ARG A 764 31.46 -2.61 -22.54
CA ARG A 764 30.97 -3.70 -23.41
C ARG A 764 32.00 -4.11 -24.46
N ASP A 765 32.73 -3.15 -25.03
CA ASP A 765 33.72 -3.39 -26.07
C ASP A 765 35.06 -3.94 -25.50
N ARG A 766 35.16 -4.18 -24.17
CA ARG A 766 36.25 -4.97 -23.54
C ARG A 766 35.96 -6.47 -23.70
N LEU A 767 36.85 -7.19 -24.39
CA LEU A 767 36.77 -8.64 -24.53
C LEU A 767 36.78 -9.36 -23.17
N PRO A 768 35.95 -10.40 -22.96
CA PRO A 768 35.90 -11.16 -21.71
C PRO A 768 37.07 -12.16 -21.61
N GLU A 769 38.28 -11.66 -21.39
CA GLU A 769 39.51 -12.48 -21.29
C GLU A 769 40.24 -12.39 -19.92
N THR A 770 39.65 -11.72 -18.92
CA THR A 770 40.28 -11.66 -17.59
C THR A 770 39.95 -12.91 -16.76
N ALA A 771 40.70 -13.99 -16.97
CA ALA A 771 40.68 -15.15 -16.09
C ALA A 771 41.10 -14.73 -14.67
N VAL A 772 40.13 -14.67 -13.75
CA VAL A 772 40.35 -14.15 -12.39
C VAL A 772 41.22 -15.11 -11.58
N ASP A 773 42.24 -14.58 -10.89
CA ASP A 773 43.06 -15.38 -9.97
C ASP A 773 42.21 -15.96 -8.85
N THR A 774 42.05 -17.28 -8.88
CA THR A 774 41.21 -18.07 -7.99
C THR A 774 41.69 -18.02 -6.54
N LYS A 775 42.94 -17.59 -6.30
CA LYS A 775 43.54 -17.50 -4.97
C LYS A 775 42.95 -16.43 -4.06
N CYS A 776 42.26 -15.43 -4.61
CA CYS A 776 41.68 -14.32 -3.83
C CYS A 776 40.24 -13.95 -4.26
N LEU A 777 39.59 -14.82 -5.04
CA LEU A 777 38.20 -14.68 -5.47
C LEU A 777 37.19 -15.03 -4.36
N LEU A 778 36.12 -14.25 -4.25
CA LEU A 778 34.87 -14.61 -3.58
C LEU A 778 33.73 -14.62 -4.62
N TYR A 779 33.14 -15.78 -4.87
CA TYR A 779 32.06 -15.95 -5.83
C TYR A 779 30.69 -15.86 -5.15
N VAL A 780 29.83 -14.97 -5.64
CA VAL A 780 28.47 -14.72 -5.13
C VAL A 780 27.45 -15.34 -6.10
N LYS A 781 26.53 -16.18 -5.61
CA LYS A 781 25.46 -16.77 -6.44
C LYS A 781 24.20 -15.89 -6.48
N GLN A 782 23.29 -16.23 -7.39
CA GLN A 782 21.93 -15.72 -7.41
C GLN A 782 21.25 -15.85 -6.02
N ARG A 783 20.64 -14.75 -5.55
CA ARG A 783 20.11 -14.56 -4.18
C ARG A 783 21.16 -14.65 -3.06
N GLU A 784 22.38 -14.20 -3.35
CA GLU A 784 23.41 -13.93 -2.36
C GLU A 784 23.96 -12.51 -2.54
N PHE A 785 24.50 -11.97 -1.44
CA PHE A 785 25.38 -10.81 -1.46
C PHE A 785 26.57 -11.03 -0.54
N ALA A 786 27.66 -10.32 -0.84
CA ALA A 786 28.84 -10.26 0.02
C ALA A 786 29.37 -8.83 0.05
N ALA A 787 29.92 -8.42 1.18
CA ALA A 787 30.59 -7.12 1.32
C ALA A 787 31.95 -7.27 1.99
N THR A 788 32.97 -6.56 1.49
CA THR A 788 34.28 -6.49 2.14
C THR A 788 34.97 -5.14 1.90
N THR A 789 36.18 -4.97 2.43
CA THR A 789 36.99 -3.75 2.41
C THR A 789 38.39 -4.04 1.87
N PRO A 790 39.15 -3.02 1.40
CA PRO A 790 40.52 -3.23 0.89
C PRO A 790 41.52 -3.76 1.91
N SER A 791 41.18 -3.72 3.21
CA SER A 791 41.96 -4.28 4.32
C SER A 791 41.84 -5.80 4.48
N ASP A 792 40.87 -6.42 3.81
CA ASP A 792 40.71 -7.87 3.78
C ASP A 792 41.93 -8.52 3.09
N CYS A 793 42.51 -9.52 3.76
CA CYS A 793 43.66 -10.26 3.26
C CYS A 793 43.28 -11.52 2.48
N SER A 794 42.06 -12.04 2.68
CA SER A 794 41.51 -13.25 2.09
C SER A 794 40.74 -13.01 0.79
N VAL A 795 40.18 -11.81 0.56
CA VAL A 795 39.41 -11.46 -0.64
C VAL A 795 39.97 -10.21 -1.33
N THR A 796 40.32 -10.33 -2.60
CA THR A 796 40.70 -9.17 -3.45
C THR A 796 39.73 -8.92 -4.59
N VAL A 797 39.02 -9.95 -5.06
CA VAL A 797 38.00 -9.85 -6.11
C VAL A 797 36.70 -10.47 -5.61
N ILE A 798 35.61 -9.73 -5.69
CA ILE A 798 34.25 -10.30 -5.58
C ILE A 798 33.69 -10.39 -7.00
N GLY A 799 33.02 -11.49 -7.35
CA GLY A 799 32.48 -11.70 -8.67
C GLY A 799 31.19 -12.52 -8.69
N SER A 800 30.44 -12.38 -9.77
CA SER A 800 29.24 -13.17 -10.09
C SER A 800 29.04 -13.24 -11.61
N ASP A 801 28.35 -14.27 -12.08
CA ASP A 801 28.25 -14.69 -13.48
C ASP A 801 26.97 -15.52 -13.67
N ASP A 802 26.70 -15.96 -14.90
CA ASP A 802 25.42 -16.52 -15.37
C ASP A 802 24.23 -15.54 -15.22
N ALA A 803 24.47 -14.22 -15.32
CA ALA A 803 23.41 -13.21 -15.28
C ALA A 803 22.72 -13.08 -16.65
N THR A 804 21.67 -13.87 -16.87
CA THR A 804 20.79 -13.80 -18.05
C THR A 804 19.75 -12.69 -17.90
N THR A 805 18.61 -12.97 -17.27
CA THR A 805 17.55 -11.98 -16.96
C THR A 805 17.77 -11.25 -15.63
N CYS A 806 18.57 -11.84 -14.75
CA CYS A 806 18.97 -11.32 -13.45
C CYS A 806 20.01 -10.19 -13.57
N HIS A 807 20.18 -9.42 -12.48
CA HIS A 807 21.03 -8.24 -12.43
C HIS A 807 22.09 -8.36 -11.32
N ILE A 808 23.35 -8.09 -11.67
CA ILE A 808 24.46 -7.98 -10.73
C ILE A 808 24.59 -6.51 -10.28
N VAL A 809 24.46 -6.30 -8.97
CA VAL A 809 24.47 -4.98 -8.32
C VAL A 809 25.77 -4.82 -7.55
N VAL A 810 26.53 -3.78 -7.86
CA VAL A 810 27.77 -3.42 -7.14
C VAL A 810 27.58 -2.08 -6.47
N LEU A 811 27.70 -2.03 -5.13
CA LEU A 811 27.68 -0.79 -4.36
C LEU A 811 29.03 -0.61 -3.66
N ARG A 812 29.75 0.45 -4.01
CA ARG A 812 31.09 0.77 -3.48
C ARG A 812 31.08 2.12 -2.77
N HIS A 813 31.66 2.21 -1.58
CA HIS A 813 32.00 3.48 -0.94
C HIS A 813 33.44 3.86 -1.27
N THR A 814 33.66 4.97 -1.97
CA THR A 814 34.98 5.33 -2.53
C THR A 814 36.02 5.69 -1.47
N GLY A 815 35.60 6.19 -0.30
CA GLY A 815 36.52 6.63 0.75
C GLY A 815 37.05 5.49 1.63
N SER A 816 36.19 4.56 2.03
CA SER A 816 36.57 3.36 2.79
C SER A 816 37.00 2.20 1.88
N GLY A 817 36.69 2.28 0.58
CA GLY A 817 36.78 1.18 -0.38
C GLY A 817 35.80 0.03 -0.11
N ALA A 818 34.90 0.16 0.87
CA ALA A 818 33.91 -0.87 1.20
C ALA A 818 33.06 -1.18 -0.03
N THR A 819 33.09 -2.43 -0.48
CA THR A 819 32.49 -2.88 -1.73
C THR A 819 31.57 -4.05 -1.44
N CYS A 820 30.31 -3.94 -1.86
CA CYS A 820 29.34 -5.01 -1.85
C CYS A 820 28.97 -5.39 -3.28
N LEU A 821 28.85 -6.69 -3.55
CA LEU A 821 28.29 -7.25 -4.77
C LEU A 821 27.13 -8.17 -4.39
N ALA A 822 26.02 -8.03 -5.09
CA ALA A 822 24.82 -8.85 -4.93
C ALA A 822 24.31 -9.31 -6.31
N HIS A 823 23.76 -10.52 -6.38
CA HIS A 823 23.14 -11.04 -7.60
C HIS A 823 21.62 -11.15 -7.38
N CYS A 824 20.88 -10.19 -7.93
CA CYS A 824 19.45 -10.00 -7.75
C CYS A 824 18.67 -10.62 -8.91
N ASP A 825 17.61 -11.38 -8.64
CA ASP A 825 16.79 -12.07 -9.65
C ASP A 825 15.34 -11.58 -9.74
N GLY A 826 15.05 -10.45 -9.11
CA GLY A 826 13.69 -9.88 -9.06
C GLY A 826 12.76 -10.53 -8.04
N SER A 827 13.21 -11.53 -7.27
CA SER A 827 12.34 -12.25 -6.33
C SER A 827 11.81 -11.39 -5.18
N SER A 828 12.59 -10.44 -4.64
CA SER A 828 12.12 -9.48 -3.62
C SER A 828 13.01 -8.22 -3.52
N THR A 829 13.24 -7.53 -4.64
CA THR A 829 14.16 -6.36 -4.75
C THR A 829 13.96 -5.29 -3.67
N TRP A 830 12.71 -5.00 -3.28
CA TRP A 830 12.37 -4.08 -2.18
C TRP A 830 12.96 -4.47 -0.82
N SER A 831 13.20 -5.76 -0.58
CA SER A 831 13.84 -6.29 0.62
C SER A 831 15.37 -6.42 0.49
N GLU A 832 15.87 -6.58 -0.73
CA GLU A 832 17.27 -6.81 -1.06
C GLU A 832 18.11 -5.52 -0.98
N VAL A 833 17.62 -4.42 -1.57
CA VAL A 833 18.35 -3.13 -1.59
C VAL A 833 18.70 -2.62 -0.18
N PRO A 834 17.80 -2.66 0.83
CA PRO A 834 18.15 -2.32 2.20
C PRO A 834 19.29 -3.15 2.80
N LEU A 835 19.44 -4.43 2.42
CA LEU A 835 20.52 -5.30 2.91
C LEU A 835 21.87 -4.87 2.33
N ILE A 836 21.93 -4.63 1.02
CA ILE A 836 23.13 -4.16 0.29
C ILE A 836 23.62 -2.82 0.88
N VAL A 837 22.71 -1.85 1.03
CA VAL A 837 23.03 -0.53 1.60
C VAL A 837 23.49 -0.63 3.06
N LYS A 838 22.86 -1.50 3.85
CA LYS A 838 23.25 -1.76 5.25
C LYS A 838 24.64 -2.38 5.34
N ALA A 839 24.97 -3.34 4.47
CA ALA A 839 26.28 -3.99 4.43
C ALA A 839 27.41 -2.97 4.18
N VAL A 840 27.33 -2.18 3.11
CA VAL A 840 28.35 -1.15 2.80
C VAL A 840 28.46 -0.10 3.90
N ARG A 841 27.33 0.38 4.44
CA ARG A 841 27.33 1.35 5.55
C ARG A 841 27.99 0.78 6.82
N SER A 842 27.77 -0.50 7.11
CA SER A 842 28.35 -1.16 8.29
C SER A 842 29.89 -1.18 8.28
N LEU A 843 30.48 -1.32 7.09
CA LEU A 843 31.92 -1.38 6.83
C LEU A 843 32.56 0.01 6.61
N THR A 844 31.76 1.07 6.53
CA THR A 844 32.22 2.44 6.20
C THR A 844 32.52 3.30 7.43
N LYS A 845 32.26 2.80 8.65
CA LYS A 845 32.33 3.53 9.93
C LYS A 845 33.67 4.20 10.30
N SER A 846 34.73 3.99 9.53
CA SER A 846 36.07 4.55 9.73
C SER A 846 36.46 5.66 8.74
N ALA A 847 35.59 6.02 7.79
CA ALA A 847 35.87 7.03 6.77
C ALA A 847 34.90 8.22 6.85
N GLU A 848 35.42 9.41 7.13
CA GLU A 848 34.64 10.67 7.17
C GLU A 848 34.40 11.29 5.78
N GLU A 849 35.18 10.89 4.77
CA GLU A 849 35.08 11.37 3.39
C GLU A 849 34.81 10.20 2.43
N GLY A 850 34.09 10.45 1.33
CA GLY A 850 33.77 9.48 0.29
C GLY A 850 32.41 9.70 -0.38
N ARG A 851 32.10 8.91 -1.41
CA ARG A 851 30.78 8.81 -2.04
C ARG A 851 30.38 7.35 -2.23
N LEU A 852 29.09 7.09 -2.39
CA LEU A 852 28.60 5.79 -2.87
C LEU A 852 28.54 5.80 -4.40
N GLU A 853 29.12 4.77 -5.01
CA GLU A 853 29.05 4.46 -6.43
C GLU A 853 28.26 3.17 -6.61
N LEU A 854 27.26 3.22 -7.49
CA LEU A 854 26.39 2.11 -7.83
C LEU A 854 26.65 1.72 -9.29
N HIS A 855 26.92 0.44 -9.53
CA HIS A 855 27.01 -0.13 -10.87
C HIS A 855 25.99 -1.26 -10.99
N LEU A 856 25.32 -1.32 -12.13
CA LEU A 856 24.27 -2.28 -12.45
C LEU A 856 24.63 -2.95 -13.77
N PHE A 857 24.59 -4.29 -13.79
CA PHE A 857 24.91 -5.13 -14.95
C PHE A 857 23.91 -6.29 -15.03
N GLY A 858 23.82 -6.95 -16.19
CA GLY A 858 22.85 -8.02 -16.43
C GLY A 858 21.53 -7.52 -17.00
N GLY A 859 20.67 -8.46 -17.39
CA GLY A 859 19.47 -8.20 -18.18
C GLY A 859 19.78 -7.94 -19.66
N PHE A 860 18.80 -8.26 -20.51
CA PHE A 860 18.78 -7.98 -21.95
C PHE A 860 17.32 -7.78 -22.39
N ASP A 861 17.02 -7.57 -23.67
CA ASP A 861 15.63 -7.50 -24.13
C ASP A 861 15.04 -8.91 -24.27
N ASP A 862 14.64 -9.50 -23.15
CA ASP A 862 14.14 -10.88 -23.10
C ASP A 862 12.66 -10.97 -23.50
N GLU A 863 12.30 -12.03 -24.26
CA GLU A 863 10.93 -12.31 -24.74
C GLU A 863 9.86 -12.32 -23.63
N ARG A 864 10.26 -12.56 -22.37
CA ARG A 864 9.38 -12.61 -21.19
C ARG A 864 9.36 -11.30 -20.39
N HIS A 865 10.09 -10.27 -20.85
CA HIS A 865 10.26 -8.95 -20.23
C HIS A 865 10.64 -8.99 -18.72
N ASN A 866 11.33 -10.04 -18.27
CA ASN A 866 11.76 -10.19 -16.88
C ASN A 866 12.81 -9.14 -16.51
N SER A 867 13.73 -8.86 -17.42
CA SER A 867 14.75 -7.81 -17.29
C SER A 867 14.11 -6.42 -17.33
N HIS A 868 13.03 -6.25 -18.11
CA HIS A 868 12.24 -5.01 -18.21
C HIS A 868 11.55 -4.65 -16.88
N LYS A 869 11.08 -5.64 -16.12
CA LYS A 869 10.55 -5.46 -14.75
C LYS A 869 11.63 -4.98 -13.75
N LEU A 870 12.91 -5.25 -14.05
CA LEU A 870 14.06 -4.88 -13.21
C LEU A 870 14.71 -3.55 -13.62
N SER A 871 14.77 -3.20 -14.91
CA SER A 871 15.44 -1.98 -15.39
C SER A 871 14.96 -1.48 -16.77
N LEU A 872 14.13 -0.44 -16.83
CA LEU A 872 13.57 0.05 -18.10
C LEU A 872 14.59 0.71 -19.08
N ASN A 873 15.72 1.24 -18.57
CA ASN A 873 16.66 2.07 -19.35
C ASN A 873 18.08 1.47 -19.49
N LEU A 874 18.33 0.27 -18.97
CA LEU A 874 19.67 -0.35 -18.99
C LEU A 874 19.81 -1.46 -20.05
N LEU A 875 18.70 -1.99 -20.56
CA LEU A 875 18.69 -3.19 -21.42
C LEU A 875 19.29 -2.92 -22.81
N GLU A 876 18.98 -1.77 -23.41
CA GLU A 876 19.57 -1.33 -24.70
C GLU A 876 21.12 -1.30 -24.70
N LEU A 877 21.75 -1.29 -23.52
CA LEU A 877 23.20 -1.22 -23.37
C LEU A 877 23.86 -2.61 -23.25
N ASN A 878 23.11 -3.64 -22.85
CA ASN A 878 23.61 -5.01 -22.67
C ASN A 878 23.00 -6.04 -23.65
N ASP A 879 22.10 -5.62 -24.54
CA ASP A 879 21.48 -6.48 -25.55
C ASP A 879 22.31 -6.58 -26.86
N ILE A 880 22.27 -7.77 -27.48
CA ILE A 880 22.71 -8.00 -28.86
C ILE A 880 21.79 -9.01 -29.57
N VAL A 881 21.32 -8.65 -30.76
CA VAL A 881 20.52 -9.55 -31.62
C VAL A 881 21.45 -10.39 -32.51
N VAL A 882 21.40 -11.71 -32.34
CA VAL A 882 22.15 -12.69 -33.14
C VAL A 882 21.17 -13.70 -33.74
N GLU A 883 21.11 -13.74 -35.07
CA GLU A 883 20.18 -14.61 -35.85
C GLU A 883 18.68 -14.36 -35.54
N GLY A 884 18.35 -13.15 -35.09
CA GLY A 884 16.99 -12.76 -34.68
C GLY A 884 16.67 -13.00 -33.21
N ILE A 885 17.61 -13.59 -32.46
CA ILE A 885 17.47 -13.87 -31.01
C ILE A 885 18.24 -12.80 -30.23
N HIS A 886 17.55 -12.11 -29.32
CA HIS A 886 18.13 -11.18 -28.35
C HIS A 886 18.96 -11.94 -27.30
N ARG A 887 20.15 -11.42 -26.94
CA ARG A 887 21.08 -12.06 -26.00
C ARG A 887 21.79 -11.03 -25.13
N PRO A 888 22.11 -11.34 -23.86
CA PRO A 888 22.98 -10.49 -23.06
C PRO A 888 24.43 -10.55 -23.58
N VAL A 889 25.11 -9.40 -23.58
CA VAL A 889 26.52 -9.28 -23.98
C VAL A 889 27.46 -9.61 -22.81
N VAL A 890 27.12 -9.17 -21.60
CA VAL A 890 27.88 -9.42 -20.37
C VAL A 890 27.06 -10.30 -19.42
N TYR A 891 27.48 -11.56 -19.26
CA TYR A 891 26.90 -12.54 -18.33
C TYR A 891 27.49 -12.44 -16.92
N GLY A 892 28.70 -11.90 -16.78
CA GLY A 892 29.42 -11.91 -15.51
C GLY A 892 30.43 -10.78 -15.37
N ILE A 893 30.64 -10.36 -14.13
CA ILE A 893 31.56 -9.29 -13.76
C ILE A 893 32.38 -9.62 -12.52
N GLY A 894 33.62 -9.14 -12.50
CA GLY A 894 34.50 -9.09 -11.34
C GLY A 894 34.72 -7.66 -10.86
N VAL A 895 34.86 -7.49 -9.55
CA VAL A 895 35.19 -6.20 -8.92
C VAL A 895 36.42 -6.37 -8.06
N ASN A 896 37.51 -5.69 -8.42
CA ASN A 896 38.70 -5.65 -7.60
C ASN A 896 38.47 -4.67 -6.42
N VAL A 897 38.38 -5.21 -5.21
CA VAL A 897 38.05 -4.43 -4.01
C VAL A 897 39.12 -3.38 -3.71
N LYS A 898 40.39 -3.66 -4.03
CA LYS A 898 41.52 -2.77 -3.74
C LYS A 898 41.57 -1.57 -4.71
N THR A 899 41.39 -1.80 -6.01
CA THR A 899 41.42 -0.71 -7.01
C THR A 899 40.06 -0.03 -7.22
N GLY A 900 38.97 -0.77 -7.04
CA GLY A 900 37.62 -0.35 -7.45
C GLY A 900 37.31 -0.59 -8.92
N GLU A 901 38.20 -1.24 -9.65
CA GLU A 901 37.95 -1.60 -11.05
C GLU A 901 36.90 -2.70 -11.15
N VAL A 902 35.86 -2.45 -11.93
CA VAL A 902 34.88 -3.44 -12.41
C VAL A 902 35.29 -3.86 -13.82
N PHE A 903 35.20 -5.16 -14.14
CA PHE A 903 35.54 -5.71 -15.45
C PHE A 903 34.67 -6.93 -15.79
N PRO A 904 34.40 -7.21 -17.09
CA PRO A 904 33.74 -8.46 -17.50
C PRO A 904 34.59 -9.68 -17.11
N ALA A 905 33.96 -10.70 -16.52
CA ALA A 905 34.66 -11.88 -16.00
C ALA A 905 33.77 -13.13 -16.02
N THR A 906 34.39 -14.29 -16.21
CA THR A 906 33.73 -15.60 -16.09
C THR A 906 34.45 -16.46 -15.05
N PHE A 907 33.72 -17.33 -14.34
CA PHE A 907 34.25 -18.05 -13.17
C PHE A 907 34.05 -19.56 -13.23
N SER A 908 35.18 -20.28 -13.31
CA SER A 908 35.24 -21.75 -13.30
C SER A 908 35.18 -22.37 -11.89
N LEU A 909 35.42 -21.59 -10.84
CA LEU A 909 35.43 -22.02 -9.44
C LEU A 909 34.43 -21.18 -8.65
N ARG A 910 33.30 -21.80 -8.30
CA ARG A 910 32.10 -21.14 -7.71
C ARG A 910 31.84 -21.50 -6.24
N GLY A 911 32.57 -22.50 -5.73
CA GLY A 911 32.50 -22.97 -4.34
C GLY A 911 33.01 -21.97 -3.28
N PRO A 912 32.91 -22.31 -1.98
CA PRO A 912 32.59 -23.64 -1.44
C PRO A 912 31.10 -24.00 -1.53
N GLU A 913 30.82 -25.30 -1.35
CA GLU A 913 29.45 -25.88 -1.22
C GLU A 913 28.49 -25.41 -2.33
N ASP A 914 28.91 -25.62 -3.58
CA ASP A 914 28.22 -25.09 -4.76
C ASP A 914 26.78 -25.60 -4.86
N ASP A 915 26.59 -26.91 -4.76
CA ASP A 915 25.28 -27.57 -4.88
C ASP A 915 24.35 -27.23 -3.72
N LEU A 916 24.88 -27.10 -2.49
CA LEU A 916 24.10 -26.70 -1.31
C LEU A 916 23.56 -25.27 -1.43
N ARG A 917 24.37 -24.35 -1.96
CA ARG A 917 23.95 -22.96 -2.21
C ARG A 917 22.93 -22.89 -3.35
N SER A 918 23.11 -23.67 -4.41
CA SER A 918 22.10 -23.77 -5.48
C SER A 918 20.79 -24.39 -4.99
N ALA A 919 20.85 -25.47 -4.20
CA ALA A 919 19.68 -26.11 -3.60
C ALA A 919 18.87 -25.13 -2.74
N ARG A 920 19.55 -24.27 -1.95
CA ARG A 920 18.92 -23.20 -1.17
C ARG A 920 18.16 -22.20 -2.04
N THR A 921 18.74 -21.74 -3.15
CA THR A 921 18.10 -20.81 -4.08
C THR A 921 16.95 -21.48 -4.84
N PHE A 922 17.17 -22.71 -5.33
CA PHE A 922 16.19 -23.53 -6.03
C PHE A 922 14.92 -23.79 -5.20
N THR A 923 15.05 -24.06 -3.90
CA THR A 923 13.91 -24.27 -2.99
C THR A 923 13.28 -22.97 -2.49
N GLY A 924 13.49 -21.84 -3.16
CA GLY A 924 12.85 -20.55 -2.85
C GLY A 924 13.50 -19.75 -1.72
N GLY A 925 14.78 -19.99 -1.42
CA GLY A 925 15.51 -19.22 -0.39
C GLY A 925 15.54 -17.71 -0.66
N GLN A 926 15.55 -16.92 0.41
CA GLN A 926 15.69 -15.46 0.36
C GLN A 926 17.17 -15.03 0.20
N MET A 927 17.37 -13.78 -0.21
CA MET A 927 18.67 -13.12 -0.28
C MET A 927 19.47 -13.27 1.03
N ALA A 928 20.71 -13.77 0.96
CA ALA A 928 21.55 -14.02 2.13
C ALA A 928 22.95 -13.39 2.03
N ASP A 929 23.46 -12.95 3.18
CA ASP A 929 24.86 -12.57 3.36
C ASP A 929 25.71 -13.84 3.49
N VAL A 930 26.73 -13.99 2.64
CA VAL A 930 27.59 -15.18 2.64
C VAL A 930 28.99 -14.92 3.18
N TYR A 931 29.35 -13.69 3.58
CA TYR A 931 30.74 -13.38 3.94
C TYR A 931 30.89 -12.38 5.10
N ASP A 932 31.53 -12.83 6.18
CA ASP A 932 31.92 -12.00 7.31
C ASP A 932 33.35 -11.48 7.13
N SER A 933 33.47 -10.26 6.60
CA SER A 933 34.77 -9.59 6.39
C SER A 933 35.49 -9.22 7.70
N SER A 934 34.83 -9.29 8.86
CA SER A 934 35.48 -9.02 10.16
C SER A 934 36.23 -10.24 10.70
N ARG A 935 35.87 -11.43 10.23
CA ARG A 935 36.49 -12.72 10.58
C ARG A 935 37.22 -13.36 9.40
N GLU A 936 37.07 -12.80 8.19
CA GLU A 936 37.51 -13.36 6.91
C GLU A 936 36.94 -14.77 6.64
N LEU A 937 35.64 -14.95 6.89
CA LEU A 937 34.96 -16.26 6.79
C LEU A 937 33.75 -16.22 5.85
N VAL A 938 33.71 -17.18 4.92
CA VAL A 938 32.46 -17.53 4.22
C VAL A 938 31.56 -18.28 5.20
N THR A 939 30.33 -17.80 5.36
CA THR A 939 29.34 -18.35 6.30
C THR A 939 28.12 -18.85 5.52
N ILE A 940 27.88 -20.15 5.57
CA ILE A 940 26.71 -20.77 4.95
C ILE A 940 25.71 -21.11 6.05
N GLY A 941 24.63 -20.34 6.11
CA GLY A 941 23.56 -20.48 7.09
C GLY A 941 22.71 -21.75 6.91
N PRO A 942 22.04 -22.22 7.96
CA PRO A 942 21.13 -23.36 7.87
C PRO A 942 19.93 -23.05 6.97
N CYS A 943 19.78 -23.80 5.88
CA CYS A 943 18.61 -23.78 5.00
C CYS A 943 17.63 -24.90 5.36
N LYS A 944 16.38 -24.79 4.90
CA LYS A 944 15.33 -25.82 5.08
C LYS A 944 14.53 -25.99 3.80
N TRP A 945 14.26 -27.24 3.44
CA TRP A 945 13.39 -27.64 2.33
C TRP A 945 12.56 -28.87 2.75
N SER A 946 11.44 -29.10 2.08
CA SER A 946 10.54 -30.24 2.36
C SER A 946 11.04 -31.54 1.69
N PRO A 947 10.83 -32.71 2.30
CA PRO A 947 11.25 -33.99 1.72
C PRO A 947 10.35 -34.50 0.58
N ASN A 948 9.08 -34.07 0.52
CA ASN A 948 8.22 -34.28 -0.65
C ASN A 948 8.37 -33.08 -1.59
N LEU A 949 9.14 -33.23 -2.65
CA LEU A 949 9.34 -32.21 -3.69
C LEU A 949 8.93 -32.68 -5.09
N ASP A 950 8.64 -33.97 -5.29
CA ASP A 950 8.29 -34.58 -6.59
C ASP A 950 9.28 -34.22 -7.74
N ILE A 951 10.55 -33.96 -7.38
CA ILE A 951 11.62 -33.50 -8.28
C ILE A 951 12.38 -34.62 -9.01
N ASP A 952 12.16 -35.88 -8.63
CA ASP A 952 12.74 -37.04 -9.31
C ASP A 952 12.28 -37.14 -10.78
N PHE A 953 11.05 -36.69 -11.07
CA PHE A 953 10.55 -36.50 -12.43
C PHE A 953 11.47 -35.62 -13.30
N TRP A 954 11.95 -34.50 -12.75
CA TRP A 954 12.78 -33.53 -13.50
C TRP A 954 14.16 -34.08 -13.85
N LEU A 955 14.73 -34.96 -13.02
CA LEU A 955 16.02 -35.58 -13.31
C LEU A 955 15.98 -36.51 -14.54
N ALA A 956 14.80 -37.07 -14.84
CA ALA A 956 14.58 -37.97 -15.98
C ALA A 956 14.26 -37.25 -17.30
N GLN A 957 14.07 -35.92 -17.30
CA GLN A 957 13.76 -35.16 -18.51
C GLN A 957 15.00 -34.90 -19.38
N ASP A 958 14.76 -34.63 -20.66
CA ASP A 958 15.79 -34.17 -21.57
C ASP A 958 16.20 -32.73 -21.32
N ASP A 959 17.31 -32.34 -21.96
CA ASP A 959 17.95 -31.04 -21.70
C ASP A 959 17.10 -29.87 -22.21
N GLU A 960 16.32 -30.09 -23.28
CA GLU A 960 15.41 -29.10 -23.86
C GLU A 960 14.20 -28.82 -22.95
N THR A 961 13.57 -29.86 -22.39
CA THR A 961 12.48 -29.70 -21.41
C THR A 961 12.98 -28.99 -20.15
N ILE A 962 14.19 -29.31 -19.66
CA ILE A 962 14.74 -28.64 -18.47
C ILE A 962 15.06 -27.17 -18.73
N LEU A 963 15.59 -26.83 -19.90
CA LEU A 963 15.74 -25.43 -20.31
C LEU A 963 14.38 -24.73 -20.35
N GLN A 964 13.39 -25.30 -21.05
CA GLN A 964 12.09 -24.65 -21.25
C GLN A 964 11.35 -24.32 -19.93
N TYR A 965 11.38 -25.25 -18.97
CA TYR A 965 10.61 -25.15 -17.72
C TYR A 965 11.40 -24.66 -16.51
N MET A 966 12.74 -24.75 -16.49
CA MET A 966 13.55 -24.35 -15.33
C MET A 966 14.40 -23.08 -15.56
N SER A 967 14.52 -22.58 -16.79
CA SER A 967 15.15 -21.29 -17.10
C SER A 967 14.12 -20.18 -17.32
N THR A 968 14.51 -18.95 -16.96
CA THR A 968 13.79 -17.72 -17.30
C THR A 968 13.99 -17.31 -18.77
N SER A 969 15.06 -17.73 -19.43
CA SER A 969 15.42 -17.37 -20.81
C SER A 969 16.09 -18.54 -21.57
N PRO A 970 15.32 -19.58 -21.99
CA PRO A 970 15.86 -20.87 -22.43
C PRO A 970 16.84 -20.84 -23.61
N GLN A 971 16.70 -19.85 -24.50
CA GLN A 971 17.50 -19.73 -25.73
C GLN A 971 18.92 -19.16 -25.51
N VAL A 972 19.18 -18.56 -24.33
CA VAL A 972 20.42 -17.82 -24.03
C VAL A 972 21.12 -18.28 -22.76
N GLU A 973 20.66 -19.36 -22.14
CA GLU A 973 21.36 -19.93 -20.98
C GLU A 973 22.79 -20.40 -21.33
N PRO A 974 23.74 -20.31 -20.40
CA PRO A 974 25.06 -20.90 -20.57
C PRO A 974 24.99 -22.41 -20.84
N PRO A 975 25.95 -22.98 -21.62
CA PRO A 975 25.92 -24.39 -22.00
C PRO A 975 26.03 -25.39 -20.84
N HIS A 976 26.40 -24.92 -19.64
CA HIS A 976 26.46 -25.70 -18.40
C HIS A 976 25.19 -25.58 -17.53
N PHE A 977 24.16 -24.83 -17.94
CA PHE A 977 22.96 -24.61 -17.14
C PHE A 977 22.26 -25.93 -16.78
N VAL A 978 21.96 -26.77 -17.77
CA VAL A 978 21.21 -28.03 -17.55
C VAL A 978 21.98 -29.01 -16.66
N SER A 979 23.29 -29.13 -16.85
CA SER A 979 24.11 -30.02 -16.02
C SER A 979 24.20 -29.52 -14.58
N HIS A 980 24.21 -28.19 -14.36
CA HIS A 980 24.13 -27.58 -13.03
C HIS A 980 22.76 -27.81 -12.36
N MET A 981 21.66 -27.71 -13.12
CA MET A 981 20.31 -27.99 -12.62
C MET A 981 20.14 -29.47 -12.25
N LYS A 982 20.60 -30.40 -13.09
CA LYS A 982 20.59 -31.85 -12.81
C LYS A 982 21.43 -32.18 -11.56
N ALA A 983 22.60 -31.55 -11.38
CA ALA A 983 23.41 -31.71 -10.17
C ALA A 983 22.69 -31.18 -8.91
N THR A 984 22.00 -30.04 -9.01
CA THR A 984 21.23 -29.46 -7.90
C THR A 984 20.04 -30.35 -7.49
N ILE A 985 19.31 -30.91 -8.47
CA ILE A 985 18.22 -31.87 -8.23
C ILE A 985 18.76 -33.15 -7.58
N GLN A 986 19.87 -33.70 -8.09
CA GLN A 986 20.52 -34.87 -7.51
C GLN A 986 20.94 -34.63 -6.06
N PHE A 987 21.52 -33.46 -5.75
CA PHE A 987 21.89 -33.08 -4.39
C PHE A 987 20.69 -33.01 -3.43
N LEU A 988 19.55 -32.49 -3.89
CA LEU A 988 18.30 -32.44 -3.11
C LEU A 988 17.73 -33.85 -2.86
N LEU A 989 17.79 -34.75 -3.85
CA LEU A 989 17.37 -36.15 -3.72
C LEU A 989 18.27 -36.95 -2.77
N GLU A 990 19.58 -36.69 -2.77
CA GLU A 990 20.53 -37.28 -1.82
C GLU A 990 20.39 -36.72 -0.39
N ASN A 991 19.86 -35.49 -0.25
CA ASN A 991 19.73 -34.78 1.02
C ASN A 991 18.29 -34.30 1.29
N PRO A 992 17.28 -35.20 1.40
CA PRO A 992 15.87 -34.82 1.50
C PRO A 992 15.50 -34.08 2.81
N ASN A 993 16.37 -34.10 3.83
CA ASN A 993 16.27 -33.25 5.01
C ASN A 993 17.62 -32.54 5.26
N SER A 994 17.61 -31.21 5.25
CA SER A 994 18.79 -30.38 5.48
C SER A 994 19.31 -30.39 6.92
N GLU A 995 18.57 -30.92 7.90
CA GLU A 995 19.02 -31.02 9.29
C GLU A 995 20.31 -31.84 9.47
N ALA A 996 20.53 -32.85 8.61
CA ALA A 996 21.77 -33.61 8.58
C ALA A 996 22.97 -32.76 8.09
N LEU A 997 22.71 -31.75 7.26
CA LEU A 997 23.74 -30.85 6.72
C LEU A 997 24.15 -29.76 7.73
N PHE A 998 23.28 -29.43 8.69
CA PHE A 998 23.51 -28.42 9.73
C PHE A 998 23.22 -28.98 11.14
N PRO A 999 24.12 -29.80 11.71
CA PRO A 999 23.94 -30.38 13.04
C PRO A 999 23.65 -29.30 14.10
N GLY A 1000 22.54 -29.45 14.83
CA GLY A 1000 22.10 -28.47 15.84
C GLY A 1000 21.69 -27.10 15.29
N GLY A 1001 21.52 -26.95 13.97
CA GLY A 1001 21.26 -25.66 13.31
C GLY A 1001 22.48 -24.75 13.21
N ALA A 1002 23.70 -25.25 13.47
CA ALA A 1002 24.92 -24.47 13.37
C ALA A 1002 25.28 -24.19 11.89
N PRO A 1003 25.64 -22.95 11.52
CA PRO A 1003 26.11 -22.63 10.18
C PRO A 1003 27.47 -23.28 9.88
N ARG A 1004 27.79 -23.46 8.59
CA ARG A 1004 29.12 -23.92 8.15
C ARG A 1004 30.01 -22.72 7.89
N PHE A 1005 31.21 -22.72 8.46
CA PHE A 1005 32.23 -21.68 8.25
C PHE A 1005 33.36 -22.21 7.36
N TYR A 1006 33.80 -21.41 6.40
CA TYR A 1006 34.97 -21.70 5.55
C TYR A 1006 35.95 -20.54 5.66
N GLN A 1007 37.23 -20.87 5.80
CA GLN A 1007 38.34 -19.92 5.82
C GLN A 1007 39.27 -20.19 4.63
N ARG A 1008 39.96 -19.15 4.16
CA ARG A 1008 40.91 -19.32 3.06
C ARG A 1008 42.24 -19.89 3.56
N THR A 1009 42.76 -20.90 2.88
CA THR A 1009 44.08 -21.48 3.14
C THR A 1009 45.19 -20.63 2.50
N SER A 1010 46.45 -20.88 2.89
CA SER A 1010 47.62 -20.27 2.24
C SER A 1010 47.78 -20.63 0.75
N GLU A 1011 47.06 -21.65 0.27
CA GLU A 1011 47.02 -22.05 -1.14
C GLU A 1011 45.92 -21.31 -1.93
N GLY A 1012 45.06 -20.54 -1.25
CA GLY A 1012 43.99 -19.74 -1.85
C GLY A 1012 42.63 -20.45 -1.96
N VAL A 1013 42.50 -21.65 -1.39
CA VAL A 1013 41.28 -22.48 -1.41
C VAL A 1013 40.43 -22.24 -0.16
N TRP A 1014 39.10 -22.35 -0.26
CA TRP A 1014 38.19 -22.31 0.88
C TRP A 1014 38.11 -23.66 1.59
N GLU A 1015 38.62 -23.75 2.82
CA GLU A 1015 38.60 -24.95 3.66
C GLU A 1015 37.58 -24.82 4.80
N ARG A 1016 36.85 -25.90 5.10
CA ARG A 1016 35.82 -25.92 6.14
C ARG A 1016 36.45 -25.92 7.53
N GLN A 1017 36.08 -24.97 8.38
CA GLN A 1017 36.47 -25.01 9.79
C GLN A 1017 35.73 -26.14 10.52
N ALA A 1018 36.46 -26.87 11.37
CA ALA A 1018 35.85 -27.84 12.29
C ALA A 1018 34.96 -27.13 13.31
N ALA A 1019 33.79 -27.70 13.61
CA ALA A 1019 32.92 -27.17 14.65
C ALA A 1019 33.58 -27.33 16.04
N CYS A 1020 33.62 -26.25 16.82
CA CYS A 1020 33.98 -26.26 18.24
C CYS A 1020 32.75 -26.46 19.13
#